data_AF-A0A0D3IVR4-F1
#
_entry.id   AF-A0A0D3IVR4-F1
#
_cell.length_a   1.000
_cell.length_b   1.000
_cell.length_c   1.000
_cell.angle_alpha   90.00
_cell.angle_beta   90.00
_cell.angle_gamma   90.00
#
_symmetry.space_group_name_H-M   'P 1'
#
loop_
_entity.id
_entity.type
_entity.pdbx_description
1 polymer ?
#
loop_
_entity_poly.entity_id
_entity_poly.type
_entity_poly.pdbx_seq_one_letter_code
_entity_poly.pdbx_strand_id
1 'polypeptide(L)'
;MEVDAPPRRLPRRAHTRPEACPPFPTTQEDLRKPPAPSNEPGAFEALESDFQEVLQELAGDESLERFRLEYDKLHRALKTSHVSEKRLIKRCRDLNGEIVSNAAKVQTALKLSQEDQNTIASLKREIEKARLLHSCENASARRSAWKMADTAHEKEEKAKSTIGALKTEIQNLSHLVEQGAGLSLGHENAMKELAAATKALAKARDAEATQLHFLKKESRAQIEKMATIDADSAAAAVNLATLLAETEEKRAEVERELARKRKIEAEVAAARGAIEEKAAEGREVLADLQAQKELASKREITLREERGLCEKGAKEAGVLEGKVLKASKEADEIEVANRQLLAEEAEREGQLKLRKDELISGQRELDKQAALCEAYAKKIKSTRGTLSRAEKELDEAKARSSATESELETARSEHERERKAVGSLLRERDVLHRQMVKAGVLNQRQLDQVRMHEKERQTLELEIAGYKADAQERRKAIFALERECDELGVEAAEAAAKHAQALDAIKEREAAAASLQLRVSDVETRRQQQQTLYDAVRADRNLYSKHLIDVQAEVEEMRRRFKIMHHQIEQLKEEVHAKDRGLVREHFDHLKAEKENELVQEQLAAQKESSAAGNEAVAQAEGEIVRLSDSINDAEGERRRQKKESDAVRREQEILGTQLLRRTDEITLVYEKIRICDSMLEKGEQHYRAQSAEVDELRGQIEAAQGRLAGLGSSMTTVTRMRGEIYQLQRELLQERTKLRALTEELEYPMNVHRWRKLESSDPETYELVQKIHILQKRLVDKAEEVAEKDLQIHQKDKLYNELKALLARQPGPEVAGQLRVYQQSLGERERQMSQMKSELSHFHTQAAEYKHEMGRLGKELRDVKMKYFEQKKKDLAERERIRAERAPAAETLALEARSTLTRFTGGGFNLSAPWSAPSHSGIQSSQAGALS
;
A
#
# COMPACT_ATOMS: atom_id res chain seq x y z
N MET A 1 -11.39 -67.26 60.53
CA MET A 1 -12.35 -66.74 59.55
C MET A 1 -11.56 -66.16 58.37
N GLU A 2 -10.98 -66.97 57.48
CA GLU A 2 -11.53 -68.11 56.69
C GLU A 2 -12.43 -67.65 55.54
N VAL A 3 -12.40 -68.27 54.35
CA VAL A 3 -11.31 -69.02 53.66
C VAL A 3 -11.71 -69.18 52.17
N ASP A 4 -10.83 -69.77 51.36
CA ASP A 4 -11.10 -70.33 50.01
C ASP A 4 -11.36 -69.42 48.80
N ALA A 5 -11.19 -70.06 47.63
CA ALA A 5 -11.18 -69.53 46.27
C ALA A 5 -11.55 -70.72 45.30
N PRO A 6 -10.99 -70.89 44.08
CA PRO A 6 -10.81 -69.93 42.98
C PRO A 6 -11.68 -70.24 41.70
N PRO A 7 -11.21 -70.76 40.53
CA PRO A 7 -11.31 -69.96 39.29
C PRO A 7 -11.80 -70.68 37.99
N ARG A 8 -12.09 -69.87 36.94
CA ARG A 8 -12.00 -70.18 35.48
C ARG A 8 -12.42 -68.94 34.65
N ARG A 9 -11.94 -68.65 33.42
CA ARG A 9 -10.72 -69.03 32.66
C ARG A 9 -10.62 -68.17 31.34
N LEU A 10 -9.46 -68.21 30.65
CA LEU A 10 -9.18 -67.67 29.29
C LEU A 10 -8.94 -66.12 29.19
N PRO A 11 -8.33 -65.57 28.11
CA PRO A 11 -6.85 -65.57 28.01
C PRO A 11 -6.20 -64.23 27.54
N ARG A 12 -4.85 -64.21 27.55
CA ARG A 12 -3.98 -63.09 27.07
C ARG A 12 -3.63 -63.18 25.57
N ARG A 13 -3.37 -62.00 24.95
CA ARG A 13 -2.38 -61.65 23.86
C ARG A 13 -3.00 -60.66 22.85
N ALA A 14 -2.28 -59.76 22.18
CA ALA A 14 -0.90 -59.26 22.31
C ALA A 14 -0.77 -57.86 21.64
N HIS A 15 0.41 -57.23 21.69
CA HIS A 15 0.69 -55.98 20.96
C HIS A 15 0.84 -56.20 19.43
N THR A 16 0.36 -55.25 18.64
CA THR A 16 0.80 -54.98 17.25
C THR A 16 0.84 -53.46 16.99
N ARG A 17 1.43 -53.08 15.86
CA ARG A 17 1.69 -51.69 15.43
C ARG A 17 0.42 -50.96 14.94
N PRO A 18 0.44 -49.62 14.84
CA PRO A 18 -0.52 -48.91 13.99
C PRO A 18 -0.25 -49.27 12.52
N GLU A 19 -1.23 -49.88 11.87
CA GLU A 19 -1.26 -50.02 10.40
C GLU A 19 -2.09 -48.89 9.77
N ALA A 20 -1.98 -48.75 8.44
CA ALA A 20 -2.50 -47.59 7.72
C ALA A 20 -4.04 -47.51 7.71
N CYS A 21 -4.55 -46.31 7.44
CA CYS A 21 -5.97 -46.13 7.10
C CYS A 21 -6.33 -47.01 5.89
N PRO A 22 -7.55 -47.60 5.86
CA PRO A 22 -7.95 -48.45 4.74
C PRO A 22 -8.02 -47.63 3.44
N PRO A 23 -7.65 -48.21 2.29
CA PRO A 23 -7.94 -47.59 1.01
C PRO A 23 -9.46 -47.49 0.83
N PHE A 24 -9.93 -46.41 0.22
CA PHE A 24 -11.30 -46.35 -0.30
C PHE A 24 -11.53 -47.53 -1.26
N PRO A 25 -12.73 -48.12 -1.28
CA PRO A 25 -13.03 -49.19 -2.23
C PRO A 25 -12.95 -48.64 -3.65
N THR A 26 -11.91 -49.02 -4.39
CA THR A 26 -11.88 -48.89 -5.85
C THR A 26 -12.79 -49.96 -6.44
N THR A 27 -14.10 -49.79 -6.24
CA THR A 27 -15.08 -50.28 -7.20
C THR A 27 -14.80 -49.59 -8.51
N GLN A 28 -14.04 -50.27 -9.38
CA GLN A 28 -14.28 -50.19 -10.81
C GLN A 28 -15.67 -50.79 -11.08
N GLU A 29 -16.72 -50.06 -10.70
CA GLU A 29 -17.93 -50.12 -11.50
C GLU A 29 -17.52 -49.68 -12.91
N ASP A 30 -17.83 -50.51 -13.89
CA ASP A 30 -17.67 -50.10 -15.28
C ASP A 30 -18.50 -48.84 -15.51
N LEU A 31 -17.81 -47.70 -15.57
CA LEU A 31 -18.23 -46.58 -16.38
C LEU A 31 -18.30 -47.08 -17.82
N ARG A 32 -19.40 -47.78 -18.14
CA ARG A 32 -19.89 -48.02 -19.49
C ARG A 32 -19.74 -46.69 -20.20
N LYS A 33 -18.79 -46.64 -21.14
CA LYS A 33 -18.69 -45.51 -22.06
C LYS A 33 -20.12 -45.30 -22.58
N PRO A 34 -20.71 -44.09 -22.50
CA PRO A 34 -21.92 -43.84 -23.25
C PRO A 34 -21.61 -44.26 -24.69
N PRO A 35 -22.46 -45.09 -25.32
CA PRO A 35 -22.12 -45.70 -26.60
C PRO A 35 -21.70 -44.58 -27.54
N ALA A 36 -20.45 -44.66 -28.02
CA ALA A 36 -19.90 -43.60 -28.86
C ALA A 36 -20.85 -43.44 -30.04
N PRO A 37 -21.47 -42.26 -30.25
CA PRO A 37 -22.50 -42.12 -31.25
C PRO A 37 -21.87 -42.44 -32.61
N SER A 38 -22.30 -43.58 -33.18
CA SER A 38 -21.84 -44.10 -34.47
C SER A 38 -22.46 -43.31 -35.62
N ASN A 39 -22.40 -41.99 -35.51
CA ASN A 39 -22.55 -41.06 -36.60
C ASN A 39 -21.29 -41.18 -37.47
N GLU A 40 -21.24 -42.24 -38.28
CA GLU A 40 -20.32 -42.30 -39.40
C GLU A 40 -20.54 -41.04 -40.27
N PRO A 41 -19.48 -40.29 -40.61
CA PRO A 41 -19.60 -39.04 -41.36
C PRO A 41 -20.00 -39.33 -42.81
N GLY A 42 -21.32 -39.46 -43.00
CA GLY A 42 -21.97 -39.84 -44.26
C GLY A 42 -23.29 -40.58 -44.06
N ALA A 43 -23.52 -41.25 -42.92
CA ALA A 43 -24.70 -42.11 -42.72
C ALA A 43 -26.04 -41.37 -42.85
N PHE A 44 -26.14 -40.14 -42.34
CA PHE A 44 -27.33 -39.30 -42.54
C PHE A 44 -27.45 -38.76 -43.97
N GLU A 45 -26.33 -38.52 -44.64
CA GLU A 45 -26.29 -37.95 -45.99
C GLU A 45 -26.65 -39.00 -47.05
N ALA A 46 -26.30 -40.28 -46.82
CA ALA A 46 -26.83 -41.43 -47.55
C ALA A 46 -28.35 -41.56 -47.34
N LEU A 47 -28.82 -41.55 -46.07
CA LEU A 47 -30.25 -41.62 -45.77
C LEU A 47 -31.04 -40.47 -46.40
N GLU A 48 -30.47 -39.26 -46.44
CA GLU A 48 -31.07 -38.09 -47.09
C GLU A 48 -31.10 -38.23 -48.63
N SER A 49 -30.22 -39.02 -49.24
CA SER A 49 -30.35 -39.45 -50.66
C SER A 49 -31.50 -40.44 -50.81
N ASP A 50 -31.51 -41.52 -50.03
CA ASP A 50 -32.56 -42.56 -50.08
C ASP A 50 -33.97 -41.96 -49.92
N PHE A 51 -34.14 -41.03 -48.96
CA PHE A 51 -35.40 -40.31 -48.75
C PHE A 51 -35.78 -39.43 -49.94
N GLN A 52 -34.82 -38.84 -50.66
CA GLN A 52 -35.09 -38.01 -51.85
C GLN A 52 -35.36 -38.84 -53.11
N GLU A 53 -34.74 -40.01 -53.25
CA GLU A 53 -35.00 -40.96 -54.34
C GLU A 53 -36.41 -41.54 -54.22
N VAL A 54 -36.80 -42.04 -53.04
CA VAL A 54 -38.16 -42.54 -52.78
C VAL A 54 -39.22 -41.44 -52.95
N LEU A 55 -38.92 -40.18 -52.58
CA LEU A 55 -39.83 -39.05 -52.83
C LEU A 55 -39.98 -38.69 -54.31
N GLN A 56 -39.01 -39.01 -55.15
CA GLN A 56 -39.08 -38.86 -56.61
C GLN A 56 -39.85 -40.01 -57.26
N GLU A 57 -39.62 -41.26 -56.83
CA GLU A 57 -40.40 -42.42 -57.30
C GLU A 57 -41.90 -42.25 -56.96
N LEU A 58 -42.22 -41.87 -55.72
CA LEU A 58 -43.59 -41.57 -55.27
C LEU A 58 -44.21 -40.32 -55.92
N ALA A 59 -43.46 -39.56 -56.74
CA ALA A 59 -43.99 -38.44 -57.51
C ALA A 59 -44.57 -38.85 -58.88
N GLY A 60 -44.34 -40.09 -59.33
CA GLY A 60 -44.80 -40.59 -60.63
C GLY A 60 -46.23 -41.15 -60.67
N ASP A 61 -46.87 -41.36 -59.51
CA ASP A 61 -48.18 -42.01 -59.39
C ASP A 61 -49.13 -41.20 -58.50
N GLU A 62 -50.18 -40.61 -59.08
CA GLU A 62 -51.18 -39.81 -58.35
C GLU A 62 -51.87 -40.60 -57.22
N SER A 63 -51.99 -41.93 -57.34
CA SER A 63 -52.64 -42.75 -56.31
C SER A 63 -51.85 -42.77 -54.98
N LEU A 64 -50.55 -42.48 -55.04
CA LEU A 64 -49.63 -42.52 -53.90
C LEU A 64 -49.33 -41.15 -53.29
N GLU A 65 -49.90 -40.05 -53.82
CA GLU A 65 -49.55 -38.69 -53.36
C GLU A 65 -49.80 -38.48 -51.86
N ARG A 66 -50.83 -39.11 -51.28
CA ARG A 66 -51.06 -39.06 -49.82
C ARG A 66 -49.91 -39.70 -49.03
N PHE A 67 -49.35 -40.81 -49.51
CA PHE A 67 -48.16 -41.42 -48.91
C PHE A 67 -46.93 -40.54 -49.09
N ARG A 68 -46.73 -39.95 -50.28
CA ARG A 68 -45.65 -38.98 -50.53
C ARG A 68 -45.66 -37.83 -49.53
N LEU A 69 -46.84 -37.27 -49.23
CA LEU A 69 -47.00 -36.16 -48.29
C LEU A 69 -46.70 -36.54 -46.83
N GLU A 70 -47.08 -37.74 -46.37
CA GLU A 70 -46.71 -38.20 -45.01
C GLU A 70 -45.21 -38.59 -44.93
N TYR A 71 -44.64 -39.14 -46.00
CA TYR A 71 -43.22 -39.50 -46.07
C TYR A 71 -42.30 -38.27 -46.08
N ASP A 72 -42.68 -37.20 -46.79
CA ASP A 72 -41.99 -35.90 -46.75
C ASP A 72 -42.09 -35.25 -45.35
N LYS A 73 -43.26 -35.31 -44.68
CA LYS A 73 -43.36 -34.88 -43.27
C LYS A 73 -42.38 -35.66 -42.37
N LEU A 74 -42.25 -36.96 -42.57
CA LEU A 74 -41.33 -37.81 -41.80
C LEU A 74 -39.86 -37.48 -42.08
N HIS A 75 -39.50 -37.24 -43.35
CA HIS A 75 -38.18 -36.76 -43.74
C HIS A 75 -37.85 -35.39 -43.09
N ARG A 76 -38.78 -34.43 -43.14
CA ARG A 76 -38.63 -33.11 -42.49
C ARG A 76 -38.49 -33.23 -40.97
N ALA A 77 -39.23 -34.13 -40.32
CA ALA A 77 -39.11 -34.41 -38.90
C ALA A 77 -37.74 -35.01 -38.54
N LEU A 78 -37.25 -35.97 -39.34
CA LEU A 78 -35.93 -36.58 -39.17
C LEU A 78 -34.80 -35.54 -39.35
N LYS A 79 -34.90 -34.71 -40.39
CA LYS A 79 -33.92 -33.65 -40.69
C LYS A 79 -33.88 -32.55 -39.63
N THR A 80 -35.03 -32.14 -39.10
CA THR A 80 -35.08 -31.19 -37.97
C THR A 80 -34.55 -31.80 -36.67
N SER A 81 -34.83 -33.09 -36.42
CA SER A 81 -34.25 -33.84 -35.30
C SER A 81 -32.72 -33.87 -35.38
N HIS A 82 -32.14 -34.29 -36.50
CA HIS A 82 -30.68 -34.38 -36.67
C HIS A 82 -29.97 -33.01 -36.62
N VAL A 83 -30.61 -31.93 -37.11
CA VAL A 83 -30.10 -30.56 -36.91
C VAL A 83 -30.13 -30.14 -35.43
N SER A 84 -31.12 -30.59 -34.65
CA SER A 84 -31.15 -30.37 -33.20
C SER A 84 -30.08 -31.19 -32.47
N GLU A 85 -29.85 -32.44 -32.88
CA GLU A 85 -28.81 -33.32 -32.37
C GLU A 85 -27.41 -32.75 -32.64
N LYS A 86 -27.10 -32.32 -33.87
CA LYS A 86 -25.84 -31.65 -34.23
C LYS A 86 -25.60 -30.39 -33.38
N ARG A 87 -26.66 -29.63 -33.04
CA ARG A 87 -26.57 -28.47 -32.12
C ARG A 87 -26.31 -28.88 -30.66
N LEU A 88 -26.97 -29.94 -30.18
CA LEU A 88 -26.76 -30.52 -28.85
C LEU A 88 -25.34 -31.06 -28.69
N ILE A 89 -24.86 -31.86 -29.64
CA ILE A 89 -23.49 -32.40 -29.67
C ILE A 89 -22.45 -31.26 -29.65
N LYS A 90 -22.67 -30.20 -30.44
CA LYS A 90 -21.80 -29.02 -30.38
C LYS A 90 -21.81 -28.39 -28.98
N ARG A 91 -22.99 -28.09 -28.43
CA ARG A 91 -23.12 -27.46 -27.11
C ARG A 91 -22.50 -28.31 -25.99
N CYS A 92 -22.60 -29.64 -26.06
CA CYS A 92 -21.92 -30.55 -25.13
C CYS A 92 -20.40 -30.52 -25.27
N ARG A 93 -19.85 -30.39 -26.49
CA ARG A 93 -18.40 -30.20 -26.71
C ARG A 93 -17.92 -28.85 -26.17
N ASP A 94 -18.67 -27.78 -26.45
CA ASP A 94 -18.38 -26.43 -25.99
C ASP A 94 -18.36 -26.38 -24.45
N LEU A 95 -19.42 -26.87 -23.79
CA LEU A 95 -19.51 -26.97 -22.32
C LEU A 95 -18.41 -27.86 -21.71
N ASN A 96 -18.05 -28.99 -22.36
CA ASN A 96 -16.94 -29.82 -21.89
C ASN A 96 -15.59 -29.10 -22.00
N GLY A 97 -15.40 -28.27 -23.04
CA GLY A 97 -14.24 -27.38 -23.17
C GLY A 97 -14.18 -26.33 -22.06
N GLU A 98 -15.32 -25.72 -21.70
CA GLU A 98 -15.42 -24.79 -20.57
C GLU A 98 -15.13 -25.47 -19.22
N ILE A 99 -15.65 -26.68 -19.00
CA ILE A 99 -15.38 -27.49 -17.79
C ILE A 99 -13.89 -27.79 -17.67
N VAL A 100 -13.23 -28.26 -18.74
CA VAL A 100 -11.78 -28.53 -18.74
C VAL A 100 -10.97 -27.26 -18.53
N SER A 101 -11.36 -26.14 -19.18
CA SER A 101 -10.72 -24.84 -18.98
C SER A 101 -10.83 -24.34 -17.54
N ASN A 102 -12.00 -24.50 -16.91
CA ASN A 102 -12.23 -24.07 -15.53
C ASN A 102 -11.57 -25.01 -14.51
N ALA A 103 -11.53 -26.33 -14.76
CA ALA A 103 -10.76 -27.27 -13.96
C ALA A 103 -9.26 -26.93 -13.96
N ALA A 104 -8.70 -26.55 -15.11
CA ALA A 104 -7.31 -26.09 -15.20
C ALA A 104 -7.06 -24.79 -14.39
N LYS A 105 -7.98 -23.80 -14.48
CA LYS A 105 -7.91 -22.56 -13.68
C LYS A 105 -8.01 -22.82 -12.16
N VAL A 106 -8.85 -23.77 -11.75
CA VAL A 106 -8.96 -24.18 -10.34
C VAL A 106 -7.67 -24.86 -9.88
N GLN A 107 -7.05 -25.72 -10.70
CA GLN A 107 -5.75 -26.32 -10.35
C GLN A 107 -4.61 -25.29 -10.26
N THR A 108 -4.57 -24.26 -11.10
CA THR A 108 -3.55 -23.20 -10.96
C THR A 108 -3.81 -22.30 -9.75
N ALA A 109 -5.08 -21.94 -9.47
CA ALA A 109 -5.44 -21.19 -8.28
C ALA A 109 -5.12 -21.96 -6.97
N LEU A 110 -5.35 -23.27 -6.92
CA LEU A 110 -4.98 -24.12 -5.78
C LEU A 110 -3.46 -24.20 -5.58
N LYS A 111 -2.68 -24.31 -6.66
CA LYS A 111 -1.20 -24.28 -6.57
C LYS A 111 -0.69 -22.95 -6.02
N LEU A 112 -1.16 -21.83 -6.58
CA LEU A 112 -0.80 -20.49 -6.09
C LEU A 112 -1.18 -20.32 -4.61
N SER A 113 -2.40 -20.70 -4.21
CA SER A 113 -2.82 -20.65 -2.80
C SER A 113 -1.98 -21.55 -1.88
N GLN A 114 -1.37 -22.63 -2.39
CA GLN A 114 -0.52 -23.53 -1.61
C GLN A 114 0.93 -23.01 -1.54
N GLU A 115 1.41 -22.36 -2.60
CA GLU A 115 2.66 -21.60 -2.63
C GLU A 115 2.59 -20.39 -1.67
N ASP A 116 1.48 -19.65 -1.67
CA ASP A 116 1.20 -18.57 -0.72
C ASP A 116 1.12 -19.06 0.74
N GLN A 117 0.50 -20.22 1.00
CA GLN A 117 0.54 -20.81 2.35
C GLN A 117 1.96 -21.16 2.78
N ASN A 118 2.81 -21.63 1.86
CA ASN A 118 4.21 -21.93 2.16
C ASN A 118 5.05 -20.67 2.44
N THR A 119 4.86 -19.58 1.70
CA THR A 119 5.55 -18.30 1.96
C THR A 119 5.04 -17.61 3.22
N ILE A 120 3.73 -17.64 3.48
CA ILE A 120 3.16 -17.21 4.77
C ILE A 120 3.75 -18.04 5.93
N ALA A 121 3.98 -19.34 5.73
CA ALA A 121 4.61 -20.19 6.74
C ALA A 121 6.11 -19.93 6.93
N SER A 122 6.88 -19.55 5.90
CA SER A 122 8.29 -19.14 6.10
C SER A 122 8.38 -17.79 6.81
N LEU A 123 7.62 -16.79 6.35
CA LEU A 123 7.58 -15.45 6.95
C LEU A 123 7.13 -15.49 8.43
N LYS A 124 6.16 -16.34 8.79
CA LYS A 124 5.78 -16.54 10.21
C LYS A 124 6.94 -17.07 11.06
N ARG A 125 7.70 -18.06 10.58
CA ARG A 125 8.88 -18.58 11.30
C ARG A 125 9.99 -17.53 11.44
N GLU A 126 10.17 -16.68 10.43
CA GLU A 126 11.13 -15.58 10.48
C GLU A 126 10.72 -14.50 11.49
N ILE A 127 9.43 -14.14 11.54
CA ILE A 127 8.87 -13.22 12.55
C ILE A 127 8.98 -13.80 13.98
N GLU A 128 8.73 -15.10 14.16
CA GLU A 128 8.94 -15.78 15.44
C GLU A 128 10.42 -15.82 15.84
N LYS A 129 11.33 -16.13 14.90
CA LYS A 129 12.77 -16.09 15.12
C LYS A 129 13.26 -14.70 15.50
N ALA A 130 12.77 -13.65 14.84
CA ALA A 130 13.08 -12.25 15.16
C ALA A 130 12.56 -11.86 16.56
N ARG A 131 11.33 -12.26 16.91
CA ARG A 131 10.79 -12.07 18.27
C ARG A 131 11.60 -12.79 19.35
N LEU A 132 12.04 -14.02 19.09
CA LEU A 132 12.86 -14.79 20.02
C LEU A 132 14.27 -14.18 20.18
N LEU A 133 14.90 -13.73 19.10
CA LEU A 133 16.18 -13.00 19.16
C LEU A 133 16.04 -11.71 19.98
N HIS A 134 15.08 -10.84 19.64
CA HIS A 134 14.83 -9.61 20.37
C HIS A 134 14.48 -9.85 21.85
N SER A 135 13.76 -10.94 22.17
CA SER A 135 13.50 -11.35 23.56
C SER A 135 14.77 -11.81 24.28
N CYS A 136 15.66 -12.54 23.62
CA CYS A 136 16.96 -12.96 24.17
C CYS A 136 17.92 -11.79 24.37
N GLU A 137 17.94 -10.82 23.45
CA GLU A 137 18.74 -9.59 23.55
C GLU A 137 18.25 -8.69 24.68
N ASN A 138 16.93 -8.49 24.81
CA ASN A 138 16.38 -7.77 25.96
C ASN A 138 16.65 -8.50 27.29
N ALA A 139 16.65 -9.84 27.30
CA ALA A 139 17.00 -10.62 28.48
C ALA A 139 18.50 -10.57 28.82
N SER A 140 19.39 -10.56 27.81
CA SER A 140 20.84 -10.45 28.02
C SER A 140 21.24 -9.03 28.44
N ALA A 141 20.66 -7.99 27.84
CA ALA A 141 20.87 -6.60 28.21
C ALA A 141 20.44 -6.33 29.66
N ARG A 142 19.24 -6.78 30.07
CA ARG A 142 18.78 -6.69 31.46
C ARG A 142 19.70 -7.44 32.43
N ARG A 143 20.16 -8.64 32.06
CA ARG A 143 21.09 -9.45 32.88
C ARG A 143 22.48 -8.82 32.97
N SER A 144 22.92 -8.10 31.95
CA SER A 144 24.17 -7.32 31.96
C SER A 144 24.05 -6.11 32.88
N ALA A 145 22.99 -5.30 32.70
CA ALA A 145 22.72 -4.12 33.53
C ALA A 145 22.61 -4.46 35.02
N TRP A 146 21.93 -5.57 35.37
CA TRP A 146 21.81 -6.01 36.76
C TRP A 146 23.17 -6.38 37.37
N LYS A 147 24.00 -7.15 36.65
CA LYS A 147 25.39 -7.44 37.09
C LYS A 147 26.27 -6.19 37.22
N MET A 148 26.04 -5.16 36.40
CA MET A 148 26.76 -3.88 36.54
C MET A 148 26.30 -3.10 37.77
N ALA A 149 25.03 -3.22 38.18
CA ALA A 149 24.56 -2.69 39.45
C ALA A 149 25.15 -3.46 40.65
N ASP A 150 25.11 -4.80 40.63
CA ASP A 150 25.69 -5.65 41.70
C ASP A 150 27.18 -5.34 41.91
N THR A 151 27.95 -5.29 40.82
CA THR A 151 29.40 -5.00 40.87
C THR A 151 29.75 -3.54 41.13
N ALA A 152 28.78 -2.61 41.04
CA ALA A 152 28.93 -1.25 41.56
C ALA A 152 28.68 -1.21 43.07
N HIS A 153 27.63 -1.87 43.56
CA HIS A 153 27.29 -1.89 44.99
C HIS A 153 28.34 -2.65 45.82
N GLU A 154 28.89 -3.76 45.31
CA GLU A 154 30.05 -4.44 45.93
C GLU A 154 31.27 -3.50 46.08
N LYS A 155 31.51 -2.60 45.11
CA LYS A 155 32.61 -1.62 45.20
C LYS A 155 32.30 -0.52 46.21
N GLU A 156 31.04 -0.10 46.27
CA GLU A 156 30.54 0.88 47.22
C GLU A 156 30.67 0.39 48.67
N GLU A 157 30.30 -0.87 48.97
CA GLU A 157 30.50 -1.47 50.29
C GLU A 157 31.98 -1.62 50.64
N LYS A 158 32.82 -2.06 49.69
CA LYS A 158 34.28 -2.16 49.90
C LYS A 158 34.92 -0.79 50.14
N ALA A 159 34.45 0.26 49.48
CA ALA A 159 34.88 1.64 49.74
C ALA A 159 34.40 2.17 51.09
N LYS A 160 33.15 1.88 51.51
CA LYS A 160 32.65 2.22 52.85
C LYS A 160 33.47 1.50 53.95
N SER A 161 33.83 0.25 53.72
CA SER A 161 34.68 -0.55 54.61
C SER A 161 36.09 0.04 54.75
N THR A 162 36.78 0.37 53.65
CA THR A 162 38.12 0.97 53.72
C THR A 162 38.12 2.38 54.32
N ILE A 163 37.08 3.19 54.04
CA ILE A 163 36.91 4.49 54.71
C ILE A 163 36.66 4.33 56.21
N GLY A 164 35.99 3.26 56.65
CA GLY A 164 35.85 2.89 58.05
C GLY A 164 37.19 2.55 58.70
N ALA A 165 37.96 1.65 58.08
CA ALA A 165 39.28 1.25 58.56
C ALA A 165 40.26 2.43 58.67
N LEU A 166 40.35 3.26 57.63
CA LEU A 166 41.21 4.45 57.62
C LEU A 166 40.81 5.48 58.69
N LYS A 167 39.51 5.61 59.01
CA LYS A 167 39.07 6.47 60.14
C LYS A 167 39.54 5.93 61.49
N THR A 168 39.45 4.62 61.73
CA THR A 168 39.98 4.01 62.96
C THR A 168 41.51 4.09 63.03
N GLU A 169 42.20 3.97 61.90
CA GLU A 169 43.66 4.06 61.83
C GLU A 169 44.16 5.50 62.08
N ILE A 170 43.46 6.52 61.56
CA ILE A 170 43.71 7.93 61.87
C ILE A 170 43.48 8.21 63.37
N GLN A 171 42.45 7.64 63.99
CA GLN A 171 42.22 7.76 65.44
C GLN A 171 43.36 7.12 66.26
N ASN A 172 43.79 5.90 65.89
CA ASN A 172 44.87 5.20 66.56
C ASN A 172 46.22 5.93 66.41
N LEU A 173 46.53 6.46 65.21
CA LEU A 173 47.75 7.23 64.96
C LEU A 173 47.74 8.58 65.68
N SER A 174 46.58 9.24 65.79
CA SER A 174 46.44 10.46 66.61
C SER A 174 46.77 10.18 68.08
N HIS A 175 46.24 9.07 68.62
CA HIS A 175 46.49 8.68 70.02
C HIS A 175 47.96 8.24 70.27
N LEU A 176 48.69 7.78 69.24
CA LEU A 176 50.11 7.44 69.36
C LEU A 176 51.03 8.68 69.41
N VAL A 177 50.62 9.80 68.80
CA VAL A 177 51.41 11.05 68.75
C VAL A 177 51.34 11.84 70.06
N GLU A 178 50.31 11.62 70.88
CA GLU A 178 50.13 12.31 72.17
C GLU A 178 50.97 11.73 73.34
N GLN A 179 51.74 10.64 73.14
CA GLN A 179 52.49 9.98 74.22
C GLN A 179 54.02 9.93 74.03
N GLY A 180 54.69 10.97 74.55
CA GLY A 180 55.92 10.82 75.34
C GLY A 180 57.26 10.64 74.59
N ALA A 181 58.21 11.53 74.87
CA ALA A 181 59.60 11.46 74.39
C ALA A 181 60.60 11.05 75.49
N GLY A 182 61.81 10.61 75.10
CA GLY A 182 62.92 10.22 75.98
C GLY A 182 63.29 8.73 75.83
N LEU A 183 64.50 8.23 76.17
CA LEU A 183 65.77 8.79 76.69
C LEU A 183 66.92 7.91 76.11
N SER A 184 68.03 8.44 75.61
CA SER A 184 69.28 8.84 76.30
C SER A 184 70.24 7.71 76.76
N LEU A 185 71.52 7.86 76.38
CA LEU A 185 72.76 7.19 76.85
C LEU A 185 72.99 5.67 76.59
N GLY A 186 74.11 5.35 75.92
CA GLY A 186 74.48 3.96 75.55
C GLY A 186 75.88 3.76 74.90
N HIS A 187 76.88 4.49 75.39
CA HIS A 187 78.35 4.40 75.16
C HIS A 187 78.96 3.44 74.09
N GLU A 188 79.69 4.03 73.14
CA GLU A 188 80.83 3.52 72.34
C GLU A 188 80.71 2.25 71.47
N ASN A 189 80.20 1.11 71.95
CA ASN A 189 80.00 -0.08 71.10
C ASN A 189 79.07 0.23 69.91
N ALA A 190 78.12 1.13 70.15
CA ALA A 190 77.25 1.70 69.14
C ALA A 190 78.00 2.29 67.92
N MET A 191 79.27 2.71 67.97
CA MET A 191 79.90 3.35 66.80
C MET A 191 80.24 2.37 65.67
N LYS A 192 80.64 1.14 65.98
CA LYS A 192 80.88 0.10 64.95
C LYS A 192 79.56 -0.48 64.43
N GLU A 193 78.59 -0.67 65.30
CA GLU A 193 77.23 -1.03 64.90
C GLU A 193 76.55 0.11 64.14
N LEU A 194 76.83 1.39 64.41
CA LEU A 194 76.41 2.53 63.60
C LEU A 194 77.17 2.62 62.28
N ALA A 195 78.39 2.11 62.13
CA ALA A 195 79.03 2.01 60.82
C ALA A 195 78.35 0.93 59.94
N ALA A 196 78.02 -0.21 60.53
CA ALA A 196 77.24 -1.26 59.87
C ALA A 196 75.79 -0.81 59.61
N ALA A 197 75.15 -0.19 60.58
CA ALA A 197 73.78 0.27 60.55
C ALA A 197 73.60 1.56 59.74
N THR A 198 74.57 2.48 59.63
CA THR A 198 74.47 3.57 58.63
C THR A 198 74.68 3.05 57.21
N LYS A 199 75.43 1.96 57.01
CA LYS A 199 75.53 1.29 55.70
C LYS A 199 74.27 0.47 55.37
N ALA A 200 73.65 -0.15 56.38
CA ALA A 200 72.36 -0.84 56.26
C ALA A 200 71.20 0.15 56.11
N LEU A 201 71.19 1.26 56.85
CA LEU A 201 70.25 2.37 56.74
C LEU A 201 70.49 3.23 55.50
N ALA A 202 71.70 3.30 54.94
CA ALA A 202 71.89 3.89 53.61
C ALA A 202 71.24 2.99 52.54
N LYS A 203 71.48 1.67 52.59
CA LYS A 203 70.77 0.72 51.72
C LYS A 203 69.26 0.69 51.95
N ALA A 204 68.80 0.81 53.19
CA ALA A 204 67.38 0.86 53.54
C ALA A 204 66.78 2.20 53.09
N ARG A 205 67.43 3.34 53.33
CA ARG A 205 67.02 4.66 52.82
C ARG A 205 67.00 4.70 51.30
N ASP A 206 67.91 4.01 50.61
CA ASP A 206 67.93 3.97 49.14
C ASP A 206 66.89 2.97 48.59
N ALA A 207 66.60 1.89 49.31
CA ALA A 207 65.46 1.00 49.05
C ALA A 207 64.11 1.71 49.33
N GLU A 208 64.00 2.45 50.42
CA GLU A 208 62.86 3.29 50.81
C GLU A 208 62.74 4.51 49.90
N ALA A 209 63.84 5.07 49.37
CA ALA A 209 63.79 6.15 48.39
C ALA A 209 63.35 5.64 47.01
N THR A 210 63.76 4.42 46.62
CA THR A 210 63.26 3.78 45.40
C THR A 210 61.82 3.28 45.56
N GLN A 211 61.41 2.80 46.73
CA GLN A 211 60.01 2.53 47.09
C GLN A 211 59.20 3.82 47.17
N LEU A 212 59.68 4.91 47.78
CA LEU A 212 59.02 6.22 47.79
C LEU A 212 58.93 6.80 46.39
N HIS A 213 59.91 6.58 45.52
CA HIS A 213 59.84 6.98 44.12
C HIS A 213 58.82 6.14 43.35
N PHE A 214 58.75 4.82 43.60
CA PHE A 214 57.73 3.94 43.05
C PHE A 214 56.34 4.35 43.53
N LEU A 215 56.12 4.47 44.84
CA LEU A 215 54.87 4.91 45.48
C LEU A 215 54.48 6.33 45.09
N LYS A 216 55.43 7.25 44.84
CA LYS A 216 55.11 8.59 44.29
C LYS A 216 54.74 8.53 42.81
N LYS A 217 55.36 7.64 42.02
CA LYS A 217 54.97 7.41 40.62
C LYS A 217 53.60 6.72 40.53
N GLU A 218 53.34 5.76 41.41
CA GLU A 218 52.07 5.04 41.52
C GLU A 218 50.98 5.96 42.06
N SER A 219 51.24 6.74 43.11
CA SER A 219 50.34 7.80 43.61
C SER A 219 50.01 8.81 42.51
N ARG A 220 50.99 9.30 41.73
CA ARG A 220 50.72 10.14 40.55
C ARG A 220 49.83 9.44 39.52
N ALA A 221 50.12 8.19 39.19
CA ALA A 221 49.30 7.42 38.26
C ALA A 221 47.88 7.12 38.80
N GLN A 222 47.67 7.06 40.12
CA GLN A 222 46.34 6.96 40.73
C GLN A 222 45.63 8.32 40.78
N ILE A 223 46.36 9.43 40.97
CA ILE A 223 45.81 10.79 40.88
C ILE A 223 45.39 11.12 39.43
N GLU A 224 46.20 10.74 38.44
CA GLU A 224 45.86 10.86 37.02
C GLU A 224 44.63 10.00 36.68
N LYS A 225 44.53 8.77 37.21
CA LYS A 225 43.33 7.93 37.07
C LYS A 225 42.10 8.52 37.75
N MET A 226 42.23 9.06 38.96
CA MET A 226 41.14 9.79 39.62
C MET A 226 40.69 10.97 38.77
N ALA A 227 41.61 11.81 38.28
CA ALA A 227 41.27 12.94 37.41
C ALA A 227 40.56 12.50 36.12
N THR A 228 40.94 11.37 35.50
CA THR A 228 40.18 10.82 34.36
C THR A 228 38.80 10.30 34.77
N ILE A 229 38.69 9.61 35.91
CA ILE A 229 37.41 9.07 36.41
C ILE A 229 36.46 10.20 36.83
N ASP A 230 36.97 11.27 37.42
CA ASP A 230 36.22 12.46 37.81
C ASP A 230 35.76 13.24 36.56
N ALA A 231 36.59 13.32 35.52
CA ALA A 231 36.21 13.90 34.23
C ALA A 231 35.16 13.06 33.49
N ASP A 232 35.34 11.74 33.43
CA ASP A 232 34.36 10.80 32.85
C ASP A 232 33.04 10.80 33.64
N SER A 233 33.12 10.93 34.97
CA SER A 233 31.95 11.06 35.87
C SER A 233 31.23 12.39 35.66
N ALA A 234 31.96 13.50 35.49
CA ALA A 234 31.36 14.80 35.15
C ALA A 234 30.70 14.78 33.76
N ALA A 235 31.34 14.16 32.76
CA ALA A 235 30.76 13.97 31.44
C ALA A 235 29.51 13.07 31.49
N ALA A 236 29.54 11.99 32.27
CA ALA A 236 28.39 11.13 32.51
C ALA A 236 27.25 11.85 33.24
N ALA A 237 27.56 12.74 34.19
CA ALA A 237 26.57 13.55 34.90
C ALA A 237 25.91 14.59 33.98
N VAL A 238 26.67 15.23 33.08
CA VAL A 238 26.11 16.12 32.04
C VAL A 238 25.23 15.34 31.07
N ASN A 239 25.68 14.18 30.58
CA ASN A 239 24.89 13.32 29.70
C ASN A 239 23.63 12.77 30.39
N LEU A 240 23.69 12.50 31.70
CA LEU A 240 22.51 12.12 32.48
C LEU A 240 21.54 13.30 32.61
N ALA A 241 22.03 14.52 32.80
CA ALA A 241 21.19 15.71 32.88
C ALA A 241 20.49 16.03 31.55
N THR A 242 21.18 15.88 30.40
CA THR A 242 20.55 16.04 29.07
C THR A 242 19.53 14.95 28.80
N LEU A 243 19.86 13.68 29.08
CA LEU A 243 18.90 12.57 28.93
C LEU A 243 17.68 12.73 29.84
N LEU A 244 17.85 13.24 31.07
CA LEU A 244 16.72 13.56 31.94
C LEU A 244 15.83 14.67 31.35
N ALA A 245 16.42 15.76 30.83
CA ALA A 245 15.68 16.81 30.15
C ALA A 245 14.92 16.30 28.92
N GLU A 246 15.55 15.48 28.08
CA GLU A 246 14.91 14.81 26.93
C GLU A 246 13.75 13.90 27.38
N THR A 247 13.87 13.18 28.50
CA THR A 247 12.76 12.35 29.01
C THR A 247 11.62 13.18 29.58
N GLU A 248 11.87 14.33 30.19
CA GLU A 248 10.81 15.26 30.64
C GLU A 248 10.12 15.94 29.46
N GLU A 249 10.86 16.34 28.42
CA GLU A 249 10.28 16.88 27.19
C GLU A 249 9.37 15.84 26.52
N LYS A 250 9.83 14.58 26.37
CA LYS A 250 9.01 13.50 25.79
C LYS A 250 7.85 13.07 26.68
N ARG A 251 7.95 13.22 28.01
CA ARG A 251 6.78 13.08 28.91
C ARG A 251 5.74 14.18 28.62
N ALA A 252 6.17 15.43 28.47
CA ALA A 252 5.29 16.53 28.14
C ALA A 252 4.68 16.41 26.72
N GLU A 253 5.40 15.87 25.74
CA GLU A 253 4.83 15.50 24.44
C GLU A 253 3.76 14.42 24.56
N VAL A 254 4.03 13.33 25.30
CA VAL A 254 3.06 12.25 25.54
C VAL A 254 1.81 12.75 26.27
N GLU A 255 1.93 13.67 27.25
CA GLU A 255 0.76 14.28 27.90
C GLU A 255 -0.05 15.16 26.93
N ARG A 256 0.61 15.94 26.06
CA ARG A 256 -0.07 16.73 25.02
C ARG A 256 -0.82 15.84 24.03
N GLU A 257 -0.22 14.73 23.61
CA GLU A 257 -0.89 13.75 22.73
C GLU A 257 -2.01 12.99 23.43
N LEU A 258 -1.87 12.65 24.72
CA LEU A 258 -2.97 12.09 25.51
C LEU A 258 -4.13 13.08 25.68
N ALA A 259 -3.84 14.38 25.84
CA ALA A 259 -4.87 15.44 25.88
C ALA A 259 -5.56 15.62 24.52
N ARG A 260 -4.81 15.65 23.41
CA ARG A 260 -5.34 15.65 22.03
C ARG A 260 -6.22 14.43 21.78
N LYS A 261 -5.75 13.24 22.13
CA LYS A 261 -6.49 11.98 22.02
C LYS A 261 -7.79 12.02 22.82
N ARG A 262 -7.78 12.43 24.09
CA ARG A 262 -8.99 12.56 24.92
C ARG A 262 -10.02 13.53 24.30
N LYS A 263 -9.57 14.63 23.69
CA LYS A 263 -10.44 15.59 22.99
C LYS A 263 -11.09 14.96 21.76
N ILE A 264 -10.32 14.25 20.94
CA ILE A 264 -10.82 13.52 19.77
C ILE A 264 -11.77 12.38 20.19
N GLU A 265 -11.47 11.66 21.28
CA GLU A 265 -12.35 10.61 21.82
C GLU A 265 -13.69 11.19 22.31
N ALA A 266 -13.70 12.38 22.92
CA ALA A 266 -14.92 13.09 23.29
C ALA A 266 -15.72 13.59 22.07
N GLU A 267 -15.05 14.11 21.04
CA GLU A 267 -15.68 14.54 19.78
C GLU A 267 -16.29 13.35 19.02
N VAL A 268 -15.61 12.21 18.99
CA VAL A 268 -16.12 10.95 18.42
C VAL A 268 -17.30 10.40 19.25
N ALA A 269 -17.27 10.52 20.58
CA ALA A 269 -18.40 10.12 21.43
C ALA A 269 -19.64 11.00 21.18
N ALA A 270 -19.48 12.31 21.07
CA ALA A 270 -20.55 13.25 20.73
C ALA A 270 -21.13 12.97 19.32
N ALA A 271 -20.26 12.73 18.33
CA ALA A 271 -20.68 12.37 16.98
C ALA A 271 -21.46 11.04 16.94
N ARG A 272 -21.07 10.04 17.73
CA ARG A 272 -21.83 8.78 17.88
C ARG A 272 -23.20 9.02 18.50
N GLY A 273 -23.30 9.83 19.56
CA GLY A 273 -24.58 10.20 20.17
C GLY A 273 -25.53 10.85 19.16
N ALA A 274 -25.06 11.82 18.38
CA ALA A 274 -25.84 12.46 17.33
C ALA A 274 -26.28 11.49 16.20
N ILE A 275 -25.45 10.49 15.87
CA ILE A 275 -25.82 9.44 14.92
C ILE A 275 -26.87 8.50 15.50
N GLU A 276 -26.78 8.14 16.78
CA GLU A 276 -27.76 7.29 17.47
C GLU A 276 -29.12 7.99 17.66
N GLU A 277 -29.11 9.30 17.93
CA GLU A 277 -30.29 10.17 17.99
C GLU A 277 -30.96 10.28 16.61
N LYS A 278 -30.20 10.59 15.55
CA LYS A 278 -30.71 10.61 14.17
C LYS A 278 -31.17 9.22 13.69
N ALA A 279 -30.58 8.14 14.21
CA ALA A 279 -31.07 6.78 13.98
C ALA A 279 -32.32 6.44 14.81
N ALA A 280 -32.60 7.12 15.92
CA ALA A 280 -33.88 7.03 16.63
C ALA A 280 -34.99 7.75 15.86
N GLU A 281 -34.78 9.00 15.46
CA GLU A 281 -35.68 9.76 14.55
C GLU A 281 -35.99 8.96 13.27
N GLY A 282 -34.95 8.40 12.64
CA GLY A 282 -35.13 7.57 11.44
C GLY A 282 -35.92 6.28 11.67
N ARG A 283 -35.97 5.73 12.89
CA ARG A 283 -36.81 4.58 13.25
C ARG A 283 -38.26 5.01 13.52
N GLU A 284 -38.47 6.16 14.15
CA GLU A 284 -39.78 6.76 14.39
C GLU A 284 -40.49 7.08 13.06
N VAL A 285 -39.80 7.79 12.14
CA VAL A 285 -40.30 8.09 10.80
C VAL A 285 -40.59 6.82 9.96
N LEU A 286 -39.82 5.74 10.16
CA LEU A 286 -40.11 4.44 9.52
C LEU A 286 -41.33 3.74 10.11
N ALA A 287 -41.57 3.86 11.43
CA ALA A 287 -42.77 3.34 12.08
C ALA A 287 -44.02 4.11 11.63
N ASP A 288 -43.95 5.44 11.56
CA ASP A 288 -45.01 6.28 10.99
C ASP A 288 -45.31 5.92 9.53
N LEU A 289 -44.27 5.71 8.71
CA LEU A 289 -44.43 5.29 7.31
C LEU A 289 -45.09 3.91 7.20
N GLN A 290 -44.85 3.00 8.15
CA GLN A 290 -45.54 1.71 8.23
C GLN A 290 -47.00 1.88 8.67
N ALA A 291 -47.28 2.68 9.70
CA ALA A 291 -48.65 2.98 10.15
C ALA A 291 -49.49 3.65 9.06
N GLN A 292 -48.91 4.59 8.30
CA GLN A 292 -49.58 5.22 7.15
C GLN A 292 -49.81 4.23 5.99
N LYS A 293 -48.90 3.28 5.75
CA LYS A 293 -49.12 2.19 4.76
C LYS A 293 -50.22 1.23 5.20
N GLU A 294 -50.34 0.92 6.49
CA GLU A 294 -51.46 0.15 7.02
C GLU A 294 -52.78 0.91 6.94
N LEU A 295 -52.80 2.22 7.21
CA LEU A 295 -53.99 3.06 7.01
C LEU A 295 -54.38 3.13 5.53
N ALA A 296 -53.41 3.20 4.62
CA ALA A 296 -53.64 3.14 3.18
C ALA A 296 -54.22 1.79 2.74
N SER A 297 -53.67 0.66 3.21
CA SER A 297 -54.21 -0.67 2.85
C SER A 297 -55.61 -0.91 3.44
N LYS A 298 -55.88 -0.45 4.67
CA LYS A 298 -57.23 -0.47 5.27
C LYS A 298 -58.23 0.40 4.48
N ARG A 299 -57.80 1.57 3.97
CA ARG A 299 -58.58 2.41 3.04
C ARG A 299 -58.79 1.75 1.67
N GLU A 300 -57.81 1.02 1.17
CA GLU A 300 -57.92 0.25 -0.07
C GLU A 300 -58.87 -0.96 0.03
N ILE A 301 -58.98 -1.57 1.21
CA ILE A 301 -59.91 -2.67 1.48
C ILE A 301 -61.34 -2.11 1.56
N THR A 302 -61.56 -1.07 2.36
CA THR A 302 -62.88 -0.41 2.47
C THR A 302 -63.35 0.15 1.13
N LEU A 303 -62.48 0.77 0.32
CA LEU A 303 -62.83 1.19 -1.05
C LEU A 303 -63.15 0.03 -2.01
N ARG A 304 -62.59 -1.17 -1.81
CA ARG A 304 -63.00 -2.38 -2.55
C ARG A 304 -64.37 -2.88 -2.09
N GLU A 305 -64.64 -2.84 -0.79
CA GLU A 305 -65.91 -3.25 -0.20
C GLU A 305 -67.06 -2.31 -0.62
N GLU A 306 -66.86 -0.99 -0.54
CA GLU A 306 -67.79 0.03 -1.03
C GLU A 306 -68.08 -0.12 -2.53
N ARG A 307 -67.05 -0.35 -3.36
CA ARG A 307 -67.23 -0.65 -4.79
C ARG A 307 -68.02 -1.95 -5.01
N GLY A 308 -67.73 -2.99 -4.23
CA GLY A 308 -68.48 -4.25 -4.26
C GLY A 308 -69.94 -4.10 -3.83
N LEU A 309 -70.25 -3.17 -2.91
CA LEU A 309 -71.61 -2.80 -2.54
C LEU A 309 -72.30 -1.98 -3.65
N CYS A 310 -71.60 -1.03 -4.27
CA CYS A 310 -72.12 -0.28 -5.41
C CYS A 310 -72.40 -1.18 -6.63
N GLU A 311 -71.54 -2.16 -6.91
CA GLU A 311 -71.78 -3.17 -7.94
C GLU A 311 -72.98 -4.07 -7.65
N LYS A 312 -73.19 -4.46 -6.38
CA LYS A 312 -74.40 -5.20 -5.96
C LYS A 312 -75.64 -4.34 -6.14
N GLY A 313 -75.62 -3.10 -5.65
CA GLY A 313 -76.70 -2.13 -5.81
C GLY A 313 -77.04 -1.86 -7.30
N ALA A 314 -76.04 -1.78 -8.18
CA ALA A 314 -76.25 -1.64 -9.62
C ALA A 314 -76.88 -2.90 -10.26
N LYS A 315 -76.48 -4.11 -9.83
CA LYS A 315 -77.07 -5.38 -10.27
C LYS A 315 -78.51 -5.53 -9.75
N GLU A 316 -78.76 -5.15 -8.50
CA GLU A 316 -80.09 -5.13 -7.89
C GLU A 316 -81.01 -4.09 -8.55
N ALA A 317 -80.49 -2.89 -8.86
CA ALA A 317 -81.21 -1.88 -9.63
C ALA A 317 -81.58 -2.38 -11.03
N GLY A 318 -80.66 -3.01 -11.78
CA GLY A 318 -80.96 -3.61 -13.08
C GLY A 318 -81.96 -4.78 -13.00
N VAL A 319 -81.96 -5.55 -11.91
CA VAL A 319 -82.98 -6.58 -11.66
C VAL A 319 -84.34 -5.97 -11.30
N LEU A 320 -84.38 -4.84 -10.59
CA LEU A 320 -85.61 -4.11 -10.29
C LEU A 320 -86.16 -3.42 -11.55
N GLU A 321 -85.31 -2.78 -12.34
CA GLU A 321 -85.65 -2.18 -13.64
C GLU A 321 -86.18 -3.25 -14.61
N GLY A 322 -85.54 -4.42 -14.68
CA GLY A 322 -86.03 -5.58 -15.43
C GLY A 322 -87.35 -6.17 -14.91
N LYS A 323 -87.67 -6.00 -13.62
CA LYS A 323 -89.00 -6.34 -13.04
C LYS A 323 -90.05 -5.29 -13.39
N VAL A 324 -89.71 -4.00 -13.33
CA VAL A 324 -90.58 -2.88 -13.74
C VAL A 324 -90.92 -2.99 -15.23
N LEU A 325 -89.94 -3.33 -16.08
CA LEU A 325 -90.16 -3.59 -17.51
C LEU A 325 -91.04 -4.81 -17.81
N LYS A 326 -91.11 -5.79 -16.90
CA LYS A 326 -92.06 -6.91 -16.99
C LYS A 326 -93.44 -6.50 -16.50
N ALA A 327 -93.53 -5.90 -15.32
CA ALA A 327 -94.79 -5.40 -14.75
C ALA A 327 -95.47 -4.36 -15.66
N SER A 328 -94.70 -3.54 -16.39
CA SER A 328 -95.23 -2.62 -17.42
C SER A 328 -95.86 -3.39 -18.57
N LYS A 329 -95.20 -4.43 -19.11
CA LYS A 329 -95.75 -5.25 -20.20
C LYS A 329 -96.95 -6.07 -19.75
N GLU A 330 -96.91 -6.63 -18.55
CA GLU A 330 -98.04 -7.32 -17.93
C GLU A 330 -99.22 -6.34 -17.74
N ALA A 331 -98.97 -5.08 -17.39
CA ALA A 331 -99.99 -4.03 -17.34
C ALA A 331 -100.51 -3.61 -18.73
N ASP A 332 -99.64 -3.49 -19.74
CA ASP A 332 -100.02 -3.21 -21.14
C ASP A 332 -100.89 -4.35 -21.71
N GLU A 333 -100.53 -5.61 -21.42
CA GLU A 333 -101.29 -6.81 -21.79
C GLU A 333 -102.65 -6.86 -21.06
N ILE A 334 -102.69 -6.51 -19.77
CA ILE A 334 -103.94 -6.37 -19.00
C ILE A 334 -104.80 -5.21 -19.52
N GLU A 335 -104.22 -4.08 -19.95
CA GLU A 335 -104.97 -3.00 -20.59
C GLU A 335 -105.56 -3.43 -21.94
N VAL A 336 -104.82 -4.17 -22.77
CA VAL A 336 -105.33 -4.74 -24.02
C VAL A 336 -106.46 -5.73 -23.75
N ALA A 337 -106.30 -6.61 -22.76
CA ALA A 337 -107.34 -7.55 -22.34
C ALA A 337 -108.59 -6.84 -21.80
N ASN A 338 -108.44 -5.81 -20.98
CA ASN A 338 -109.56 -5.01 -20.48
C ASN A 338 -110.27 -4.25 -21.61
N ARG A 339 -109.55 -3.71 -22.60
CA ARG A 339 -110.16 -3.09 -23.79
C ARG A 339 -110.93 -4.11 -24.65
N GLN A 340 -110.46 -5.35 -24.73
CA GLN A 340 -111.18 -6.46 -25.39
C GLN A 340 -112.43 -6.87 -24.61
N LEU A 341 -112.33 -7.03 -23.28
CA LEU A 341 -113.46 -7.37 -22.42
C LEU A 341 -114.54 -6.28 -22.40
N LEU A 342 -114.16 -4.98 -22.43
CA LEU A 342 -115.11 -3.87 -22.58
C LEU A 342 -115.81 -3.85 -23.95
N ALA A 343 -115.13 -4.31 -25.02
CA ALA A 343 -115.74 -4.48 -26.33
C ALA A 343 -116.73 -5.67 -26.34
N GLU A 344 -116.36 -6.80 -25.74
CA GLU A 344 -117.27 -7.93 -25.52
C GLU A 344 -118.47 -7.57 -24.63
N GLU A 345 -118.27 -6.75 -23.60
CA GLU A 345 -119.34 -6.27 -22.72
C GLU A 345 -120.31 -5.36 -23.48
N ALA A 346 -119.80 -4.42 -24.30
CA ALA A 346 -120.62 -3.59 -25.18
C ALA A 346 -121.38 -4.42 -26.25
N GLU A 347 -120.76 -5.46 -26.80
CA GLU A 347 -121.41 -6.36 -27.75
C GLU A 347 -122.50 -7.22 -27.06
N ARG A 348 -122.23 -7.75 -25.86
CA ARG A 348 -123.22 -8.48 -25.06
C ARG A 348 -124.33 -7.57 -24.51
N GLU A 349 -124.05 -6.30 -24.22
CA GLU A 349 -125.09 -5.28 -23.97
C GLU A 349 -126.00 -5.10 -25.19
N GLY A 350 -125.43 -5.06 -26.40
CA GLY A 350 -126.19 -4.99 -27.66
C GLY A 350 -127.08 -6.22 -27.85
N GLN A 351 -126.52 -7.42 -27.66
CA GLN A 351 -127.27 -8.68 -27.69
C GLN A 351 -128.34 -8.75 -26.59
N LEU A 352 -128.08 -8.21 -25.39
CA LEU A 352 -129.06 -8.12 -24.30
C LEU A 352 -130.16 -7.08 -24.56
N LYS A 353 -129.89 -6.01 -25.31
CA LYS A 353 -130.92 -5.06 -25.77
C LYS A 353 -131.82 -5.72 -26.80
N LEU A 354 -131.25 -6.34 -27.83
CA LEU A 354 -131.99 -7.16 -28.81
C LEU A 354 -132.83 -8.26 -28.12
N ARG A 355 -132.26 -9.02 -27.18
CA ARG A 355 -132.97 -10.04 -26.39
C ARG A 355 -134.06 -9.47 -25.49
N LYS A 356 -133.92 -8.24 -24.99
CA LYS A 356 -134.99 -7.55 -24.24
C LYS A 356 -136.12 -7.10 -25.17
N ASP A 357 -135.81 -6.61 -26.36
CA ASP A 357 -136.83 -6.22 -27.36
C ASP A 357 -137.57 -7.46 -27.91
N GLU A 358 -136.87 -8.57 -28.14
CA GLU A 358 -137.45 -9.89 -28.42
C GLU A 358 -138.35 -10.37 -27.26
N LEU A 359 -137.92 -10.21 -26.00
CA LEU A 359 -138.70 -10.67 -24.85
C LEU A 359 -139.92 -9.77 -24.58
N ILE A 360 -139.82 -8.47 -24.85
CA ILE A 360 -140.94 -7.51 -24.83
C ILE A 360 -141.95 -7.81 -25.96
N SER A 361 -141.49 -8.22 -27.15
CA SER A 361 -142.40 -8.65 -28.22
C SER A 361 -143.09 -9.97 -27.85
N GLY A 362 -142.35 -10.95 -27.31
CA GLY A 362 -142.89 -12.21 -26.80
C GLY A 362 -143.88 -12.04 -25.65
N GLN A 363 -143.65 -11.10 -24.72
CA GLN A 363 -144.63 -10.78 -23.67
C GLN A 363 -145.90 -10.14 -24.24
N ARG A 364 -145.78 -9.26 -25.25
CA ARG A 364 -146.95 -8.72 -26.00
C ARG A 364 -147.69 -9.76 -26.83
N GLU A 365 -147.15 -10.97 -27.02
CA GLU A 365 -147.83 -12.12 -27.61
C GLU A 365 -148.42 -13.05 -26.55
N LEU A 366 -147.71 -13.28 -25.44
CA LEU A 366 -148.22 -14.00 -24.27
C LEU A 366 -149.45 -13.32 -23.66
N ASP A 367 -149.47 -11.99 -23.53
CA ASP A 367 -150.64 -11.24 -23.04
C ASP A 367 -151.87 -11.42 -23.94
N LYS A 368 -151.66 -11.49 -25.27
CA LYS A 368 -152.73 -11.78 -26.24
C LYS A 368 -153.23 -13.22 -26.12
N GLN A 369 -152.36 -14.19 -25.87
CA GLN A 369 -152.76 -15.58 -25.65
C GLN A 369 -153.43 -15.77 -24.28
N ALA A 370 -152.99 -15.07 -23.23
CA ALA A 370 -153.62 -15.09 -21.91
C ALA A 370 -155.08 -14.60 -21.98
N ALA A 371 -155.34 -13.50 -22.69
CA ALA A 371 -156.68 -12.98 -22.93
C ALA A 371 -157.60 -13.99 -23.68
N LEU A 372 -157.05 -14.77 -24.62
CA LEU A 372 -157.77 -15.85 -25.30
C LEU A 372 -158.06 -17.03 -24.36
N CYS A 373 -157.09 -17.43 -23.52
CA CYS A 373 -157.25 -18.52 -22.56
C CYS A 373 -158.33 -18.22 -21.51
N GLU A 374 -158.44 -16.97 -21.02
CA GLU A 374 -159.48 -16.61 -20.05
C GLU A 374 -160.90 -16.66 -20.67
N ALA A 375 -161.03 -16.36 -21.97
CA ALA A 375 -162.28 -16.47 -22.70
C ALA A 375 -162.76 -17.92 -22.87
N TYR A 376 -161.84 -18.87 -23.09
CA TYR A 376 -162.17 -20.30 -23.16
C TYR A 376 -162.44 -20.93 -21.79
N ALA A 377 -161.73 -20.51 -20.74
CA ALA A 377 -161.94 -21.00 -19.36
C ALA A 377 -163.38 -20.76 -18.87
N LYS A 378 -164.01 -19.65 -19.28
CA LYS A 378 -165.40 -19.31 -18.92
C LYS A 378 -166.47 -20.17 -19.62
N LYS A 379 -166.15 -20.90 -20.69
CA LYS A 379 -167.08 -21.85 -21.34
C LYS A 379 -167.01 -23.27 -20.77
N ILE A 380 -165.83 -23.78 -20.39
CA ILE A 380 -165.68 -25.15 -19.87
C ILE A 380 -166.34 -25.31 -18.48
N LYS A 381 -166.53 -24.20 -17.75
CA LYS A 381 -167.16 -24.18 -16.42
C LYS A 381 -168.66 -24.52 -16.41
N SER A 382 -169.32 -24.68 -17.57
CA SER A 382 -170.75 -25.00 -17.66
C SER A 382 -171.11 -26.47 -17.89
N THR A 383 -170.14 -27.33 -18.26
CA THR A 383 -170.43 -28.73 -18.71
C THR A 383 -169.88 -29.82 -17.78
N ARG A 384 -169.30 -29.47 -16.63
CA ARG A 384 -168.80 -30.45 -15.62
C ARG A 384 -169.60 -30.44 -14.31
N GLY A 385 -170.93 -30.29 -14.43
CA GLY A 385 -171.87 -30.16 -13.30
C GLY A 385 -172.82 -31.34 -13.04
N THR A 386 -172.67 -32.46 -13.76
CA THR A 386 -173.73 -33.51 -13.83
C THR A 386 -173.29 -34.93 -13.45
N LEU A 387 -172.05 -35.16 -12.98
CA LEU A 387 -171.60 -36.50 -12.58
C LEU A 387 -170.57 -36.50 -11.42
N SER A 388 -170.93 -35.82 -10.33
CA SER A 388 -170.40 -36.07 -8.99
C SER A 388 -171.58 -36.08 -8.02
N ARG A 389 -172.44 -37.09 -8.17
CA ARG A 389 -173.76 -37.19 -7.51
C ARG A 389 -174.18 -38.64 -7.24
N ALA A 390 -173.21 -39.53 -7.03
CA ALA A 390 -173.44 -40.98 -6.96
C ALA A 390 -172.57 -41.74 -5.93
N GLU A 391 -171.62 -41.07 -5.26
CA GLU A 391 -170.64 -41.73 -4.37
C GLU A 391 -170.27 -40.84 -3.17
N LYS A 392 -171.30 -40.34 -2.48
CA LYS A 392 -171.14 -39.62 -1.21
C LYS A 392 -172.29 -39.82 -0.21
N GLU A 393 -172.94 -40.98 -0.26
CA GLU A 393 -174.10 -41.35 0.57
C GLU A 393 -174.04 -42.81 1.09
N LEU A 394 -172.89 -43.31 1.57
CA LEU A 394 -172.86 -44.63 2.25
C LEU A 394 -171.81 -44.85 3.37
N ASP A 395 -171.26 -43.80 3.99
CA ASP A 395 -170.53 -43.92 5.26
C ASP A 395 -171.26 -43.24 6.45
N GLU A 396 -172.45 -42.68 6.23
CA GLU A 396 -173.30 -42.07 7.29
C GLU A 396 -174.33 -43.05 7.88
N ALA A 397 -173.95 -44.31 8.13
CA ALA A 397 -174.90 -45.33 8.63
C ALA A 397 -174.32 -46.42 9.56
N LYS A 398 -173.41 -46.09 10.51
CA LYS A 398 -172.95 -47.01 11.57
C LYS A 398 -173.11 -46.51 13.01
N ALA A 399 -174.18 -45.75 13.29
CA ALA A 399 -174.53 -45.29 14.64
C ALA A 399 -176.06 -45.35 14.92
N ARG A 400 -176.58 -46.56 15.18
CA ARG A 400 -177.89 -46.95 15.78
C ARG A 400 -178.12 -48.46 15.51
N SER A 401 -177.24 -49.36 15.96
CA SER A 401 -177.05 -49.86 17.35
C SER A 401 -178.07 -50.93 17.79
N SER A 402 -177.54 -52.01 18.40
CA SER A 402 -178.18 -52.93 19.37
C SER A 402 -179.45 -53.72 19.00
N ALA A 403 -179.27 -54.98 18.54
CA ALA A 403 -179.86 -56.23 19.08
C ALA A 403 -179.32 -57.42 18.23
N THR A 404 -178.65 -58.49 18.69
CA THR A 404 -178.93 -59.51 19.74
C THR A 404 -180.16 -60.38 19.44
N GLU A 405 -180.16 -61.73 19.50
CA GLU A 405 -179.09 -62.73 19.72
C GLU A 405 -179.64 -64.17 19.45
N SER A 406 -178.76 -65.18 19.45
CA SER A 406 -179.02 -66.60 19.78
C SER A 406 -179.68 -67.60 18.79
N GLU A 407 -179.38 -68.88 19.05
CA GLU A 407 -180.11 -70.15 18.77
C GLU A 407 -180.39 -70.61 17.30
N LEU A 408 -180.32 -71.91 16.96
CA LEU A 408 -179.62 -73.07 17.57
C LEU A 408 -179.45 -74.22 16.53
N GLU A 409 -178.84 -75.32 16.97
CA GLU A 409 -178.66 -76.63 16.33
C GLU A 409 -179.86 -77.21 15.56
N THR A 410 -179.59 -77.92 14.46
CA THR A 410 -180.05 -79.31 14.25
C THR A 410 -179.35 -79.97 13.03
N ALA A 411 -179.60 -81.27 12.82
CA ALA A 411 -179.23 -82.08 11.64
C ALA A 411 -177.81 -82.72 11.58
N ARG A 412 -177.46 -83.49 12.60
CA ARG A 412 -176.78 -84.80 12.39
C ARG A 412 -177.57 -85.92 13.08
N SER A 413 -178.43 -86.60 12.34
CA SER A 413 -178.93 -87.95 12.64
C SER A 413 -179.70 -88.49 11.45
N GLU A 414 -179.25 -89.61 10.87
CA GLU A 414 -180.08 -90.83 10.76
C GLU A 414 -179.27 -91.99 10.15
N HIS A 415 -179.49 -93.19 10.67
CA HIS A 415 -178.97 -94.46 10.15
C HIS A 415 -180.00 -95.55 10.52
N GLU A 416 -179.71 -96.83 10.25
CA GLU A 416 -180.52 -97.99 10.70
C GLU A 416 -181.97 -98.12 10.17
N ARG A 417 -182.17 -98.30 8.85
CA ARG A 417 -183.26 -99.17 8.37
C ARG A 417 -182.81 -100.24 7.36
N GLU A 418 -183.23 -101.47 7.70
CA GLU A 418 -183.58 -102.57 6.79
C GLU A 418 -182.49 -103.35 6.02
N ARG A 419 -181.75 -104.14 6.80
CA ARG A 419 -181.18 -105.44 6.39
C ARG A 419 -182.25 -106.54 6.45
N LYS A 420 -182.64 -107.17 5.33
CA LYS A 420 -183.17 -108.58 5.23
C LYS A 420 -183.63 -108.95 3.81
N ALA A 421 -183.13 -110.08 3.27
CA ALA A 421 -183.90 -111.17 2.61
C ALA A 421 -182.97 -112.09 1.78
N VAL A 422 -182.48 -113.18 2.38
CA VAL A 422 -181.75 -114.28 1.71
C VAL A 422 -182.37 -115.59 2.19
N GLY A 423 -182.61 -116.55 1.29
CA GLY A 423 -183.43 -117.75 1.60
C GLY A 423 -182.89 -119.11 1.16
N SER A 424 -182.56 -119.31 -0.13
CA SER A 424 -182.48 -120.66 -0.73
C SER A 424 -181.08 -121.21 -1.04
N LEU A 425 -180.03 -120.38 -1.09
CA LEU A 425 -178.69 -120.74 -1.58
C LEU A 425 -177.82 -121.50 -0.55
N LEU A 426 -178.34 -122.57 0.03
CA LEU A 426 -177.68 -123.31 1.14
C LEU A 426 -177.22 -124.75 0.82
N ARG A 427 -177.21 -125.17 -0.45
CA ARG A 427 -176.71 -126.52 -0.85
C ARG A 427 -175.50 -126.54 -1.80
N GLU A 428 -175.13 -125.42 -2.41
CA GLU A 428 -173.95 -125.34 -3.30
C GLU A 428 -172.63 -125.01 -2.55
N ARG A 429 -172.75 -124.43 -1.34
CA ARG A 429 -171.64 -123.96 -0.49
C ARG A 429 -170.54 -125.00 -0.25
N ASP A 430 -170.90 -126.25 0.00
CA ASP A 430 -170.02 -127.27 0.60
C ASP A 430 -169.13 -128.01 -0.41
N VAL A 431 -169.31 -127.75 -1.71
CA VAL A 431 -168.39 -128.18 -2.76
C VAL A 431 -167.27 -127.14 -2.94
N LEU A 432 -167.62 -125.85 -3.03
CA LEU A 432 -166.68 -124.75 -3.27
C LEU A 432 -165.68 -124.55 -2.12
N HIS A 433 -166.11 -124.73 -0.87
CA HIS A 433 -165.27 -124.46 0.31
C HIS A 433 -163.97 -125.29 0.31
N ARG A 434 -163.98 -126.54 -0.19
CA ARG A 434 -162.81 -127.42 -0.23
C ARG A 434 -161.75 -127.04 -1.29
N GLN A 435 -162.12 -126.28 -2.32
CA GLN A 435 -161.16 -125.78 -3.31
C GLN A 435 -160.44 -124.53 -2.79
N MET A 436 -161.18 -123.61 -2.14
CA MET A 436 -160.64 -122.34 -1.66
C MET A 436 -159.51 -122.50 -0.63
N VAL A 437 -159.62 -123.47 0.29
CA VAL A 437 -158.57 -123.75 1.31
C VAL A 437 -157.22 -124.14 0.68
N LYS A 438 -157.22 -124.91 -0.42
CA LYS A 438 -155.96 -125.29 -1.11
C LYS A 438 -155.30 -124.10 -1.80
N ALA A 439 -156.09 -123.18 -2.38
CA ALA A 439 -155.57 -121.96 -2.98
C ALA A 439 -154.94 -121.02 -1.93
N GLY A 440 -155.58 -120.87 -0.77
CA GLY A 440 -155.08 -120.02 0.32
C GLY A 440 -153.68 -120.39 0.80
N VAL A 441 -153.38 -121.68 0.99
CA VAL A 441 -152.07 -122.15 1.46
C VAL A 441 -150.94 -121.88 0.46
N LEU A 442 -151.21 -121.96 -0.84
CA LEU A 442 -150.24 -121.60 -1.88
C LEU A 442 -150.00 -120.08 -1.93
N ASN A 443 -151.08 -119.30 -1.90
CA ASN A 443 -151.00 -117.85 -1.97
C ASN A 443 -150.24 -117.26 -0.76
N GLN A 444 -150.45 -117.81 0.45
CA GLN A 444 -149.72 -117.42 1.66
C GLN A 444 -148.20 -117.60 1.51
N ARG A 445 -147.74 -118.72 0.96
CA ARG A 445 -146.31 -118.99 0.73
C ARG A 445 -145.68 -118.00 -0.25
N GLN A 446 -146.39 -117.65 -1.32
CA GLN A 446 -145.91 -116.65 -2.29
C GLN A 446 -145.82 -115.25 -1.66
N LEU A 447 -146.82 -114.88 -0.85
CA LEU A 447 -146.86 -113.59 -0.14
C LEU A 447 -145.69 -113.46 0.87
N ASP A 448 -145.36 -114.54 1.58
CA ASP A 448 -144.22 -114.57 2.50
C ASP A 448 -142.86 -114.61 1.78
N GLN A 449 -142.75 -115.16 0.56
CA GLN A 449 -141.56 -115.01 -0.30
C GLN A 449 -141.39 -113.55 -0.78
N VAL A 450 -142.45 -112.89 -1.23
CA VAL A 450 -142.41 -111.47 -1.63
C VAL A 450 -141.90 -110.60 -0.47
N ARG A 451 -142.40 -110.82 0.74
CA ARG A 451 -141.96 -110.13 1.96
C ARG A 451 -140.47 -110.34 2.31
N MET A 452 -139.87 -111.44 1.90
CA MET A 452 -138.42 -111.66 2.07
C MET A 452 -137.63 -110.87 1.03
N HIS A 453 -138.02 -110.95 -0.25
CA HIS A 453 -137.39 -110.16 -1.32
C HIS A 453 -137.59 -108.64 -1.14
N GLU A 454 -138.68 -108.18 -0.53
CA GLU A 454 -138.87 -106.78 -0.14
C GLU A 454 -137.86 -106.32 0.91
N LYS A 455 -137.53 -107.18 1.90
CA LYS A 455 -136.50 -106.89 2.91
C LYS A 455 -135.09 -106.93 2.31
N GLU A 456 -134.80 -107.92 1.47
CA GLU A 456 -133.53 -108.04 0.74
C GLU A 456 -133.30 -106.83 -0.17
N ARG A 457 -134.35 -106.36 -0.86
CA ARG A 457 -134.33 -105.10 -1.62
C ARG A 457 -134.05 -103.91 -0.71
N GLN A 458 -134.72 -103.80 0.44
CA GLN A 458 -134.49 -102.70 1.40
C GLN A 458 -133.06 -102.69 1.95
N THR A 459 -132.46 -103.85 2.27
CA THR A 459 -131.05 -103.92 2.70
C THR A 459 -130.10 -103.52 1.58
N LEU A 460 -130.31 -104.00 0.36
CA LEU A 460 -129.49 -103.62 -0.80
C LEU A 460 -129.66 -102.14 -1.17
N GLU A 461 -130.85 -101.56 -1.01
CA GLU A 461 -131.09 -100.13 -1.23
C GLU A 461 -130.38 -99.27 -0.17
N LEU A 462 -130.31 -99.73 1.08
CA LEU A 462 -129.52 -99.10 2.15
C LEU A 462 -128.01 -99.22 1.92
N GLU A 463 -127.52 -100.38 1.47
CA GLU A 463 -126.11 -100.58 1.09
C GLU A 463 -125.72 -99.70 -0.11
N ILE A 464 -126.57 -99.63 -1.14
CA ILE A 464 -126.37 -98.74 -2.30
C ILE A 464 -126.42 -97.26 -1.89
N ALA A 465 -127.25 -96.89 -0.91
CA ALA A 465 -127.25 -95.53 -0.35
C ALA A 465 -125.95 -95.25 0.43
N GLY A 466 -125.47 -96.21 1.24
CA GLY A 466 -124.19 -96.14 1.94
C GLY A 466 -123.01 -95.97 0.98
N TYR A 467 -122.89 -96.84 -0.02
CA TYR A 467 -121.82 -96.74 -1.03
C TYR A 467 -121.90 -95.45 -1.87
N LYS A 468 -123.08 -94.87 -2.07
CA LYS A 468 -123.24 -93.54 -2.69
C LYS A 468 -122.75 -92.41 -1.77
N ALA A 469 -123.01 -92.50 -0.46
CA ALA A 469 -122.48 -91.55 0.52
C ALA A 469 -120.95 -91.66 0.61
N ASP A 470 -120.39 -92.86 0.75
CA ASP A 470 -118.95 -93.13 0.73
C ASP A 470 -118.28 -92.59 -0.55
N ALA A 471 -118.90 -92.78 -1.72
CA ALA A 471 -118.40 -92.25 -2.98
C ALA A 471 -118.48 -90.72 -3.06
N GLN A 472 -119.45 -90.08 -2.39
CA GLN A 472 -119.51 -88.63 -2.26
C GLN A 472 -118.44 -88.10 -1.29
N GLU A 473 -118.25 -88.71 -0.12
CA GLU A 473 -117.20 -88.31 0.82
C GLU A 473 -115.80 -88.50 0.23
N ARG A 474 -115.53 -89.62 -0.45
CA ARG A 474 -114.25 -89.81 -1.15
C ARG A 474 -114.04 -88.80 -2.28
N ARG A 475 -115.09 -88.37 -2.98
CA ARG A 475 -114.99 -87.28 -3.98
C ARG A 475 -114.73 -85.92 -3.34
N LYS A 476 -115.33 -85.61 -2.19
CA LYS A 476 -115.00 -84.39 -1.41
C LYS A 476 -113.55 -84.43 -0.94
N ALA A 477 -113.07 -85.56 -0.45
CA ALA A 477 -111.69 -85.74 0.00
C ALA A 477 -110.69 -85.63 -1.15
N ILE A 478 -110.99 -86.20 -2.32
CA ILE A 478 -110.17 -86.02 -3.54
C ILE A 478 -110.13 -84.55 -3.94
N PHE A 479 -111.29 -83.87 -4.04
CA PHE A 479 -111.34 -82.45 -4.39
C PHE A 479 -110.63 -81.55 -3.37
N ALA A 480 -110.67 -81.89 -2.08
CA ALA A 480 -109.91 -81.20 -1.05
C ALA A 480 -108.39 -81.40 -1.23
N LEU A 481 -107.93 -82.63 -1.49
CA LEU A 481 -106.52 -82.94 -1.72
C LEU A 481 -105.99 -82.37 -3.06
N GLU A 482 -106.80 -82.37 -4.12
CA GLU A 482 -106.49 -81.69 -5.38
C GLU A 482 -106.31 -80.19 -5.14
N ARG A 483 -107.24 -79.57 -4.40
CA ARG A 483 -107.15 -78.16 -4.01
C ARG A 483 -105.94 -77.86 -3.10
N GLU A 484 -105.64 -78.72 -2.13
CA GLU A 484 -104.44 -78.59 -1.28
C GLU A 484 -103.16 -78.73 -2.11
N CYS A 485 -103.13 -79.58 -3.14
CA CYS A 485 -102.01 -79.68 -4.07
C CYS A 485 -101.87 -78.43 -4.96
N ASP A 486 -102.97 -77.84 -5.43
CA ASP A 486 -102.96 -76.58 -6.18
C ASP A 486 -102.52 -75.41 -5.29
N GLU A 487 -103.02 -75.32 -4.05
CA GLU A 487 -102.63 -74.29 -3.07
C GLU A 487 -101.14 -74.41 -2.70
N LEU A 488 -100.64 -75.61 -2.38
CA LEU A 488 -99.21 -75.87 -2.16
C LEU A 488 -98.36 -75.66 -3.42
N GLY A 489 -98.90 -75.92 -4.61
CA GLY A 489 -98.25 -75.64 -5.89
C GLY A 489 -98.07 -74.13 -6.14
N VAL A 490 -99.08 -73.34 -5.80
CA VAL A 490 -99.01 -71.87 -5.81
C VAL A 490 -98.02 -71.37 -4.75
N GLU A 491 -98.05 -71.89 -3.52
CA GLU A 491 -97.08 -71.52 -2.48
C GLU A 491 -95.64 -71.84 -2.88
N ALA A 492 -95.39 -73.00 -3.50
CA ALA A 492 -94.08 -73.38 -4.00
C ALA A 492 -93.62 -72.50 -5.16
N ALA A 493 -94.52 -72.14 -6.09
CA ALA A 493 -94.23 -71.22 -7.18
C ALA A 493 -93.95 -69.80 -6.66
N GLU A 494 -94.72 -69.32 -5.68
CA GLU A 494 -94.47 -68.05 -4.99
C GLU A 494 -93.13 -68.05 -4.24
N ALA A 495 -92.80 -69.14 -3.53
CA ALA A 495 -91.53 -69.27 -2.82
C ALA A 495 -90.33 -69.27 -3.80
N ALA A 496 -90.45 -69.98 -4.93
CA ALA A 496 -89.46 -69.96 -6.00
C ALA A 496 -89.31 -68.56 -6.63
N ALA A 497 -90.42 -67.85 -6.87
CA ALA A 497 -90.40 -66.48 -7.39
C ALA A 497 -89.77 -65.49 -6.41
N LYS A 498 -90.12 -65.58 -5.11
CA LYS A 498 -89.52 -64.77 -4.04
C LYS A 498 -88.02 -65.05 -3.88
N HIS A 499 -87.59 -66.32 -4.04
CA HIS A 499 -86.18 -66.69 -4.03
C HIS A 499 -85.42 -66.18 -5.26
N ALA A 500 -86.02 -66.24 -6.47
CA ALA A 500 -85.44 -65.67 -7.67
C ALA A 500 -85.27 -64.14 -7.56
N GLN A 501 -86.31 -63.43 -7.10
CA GLN A 501 -86.26 -62.00 -6.81
C GLN A 501 -85.20 -61.65 -5.76
N ALA A 502 -85.05 -62.48 -4.72
CA ALA A 502 -84.00 -62.29 -3.71
C ALA A 502 -82.59 -62.50 -4.29
N LEU A 503 -82.39 -63.51 -5.16
CA LEU A 503 -81.11 -63.72 -5.85
C LEU A 503 -80.78 -62.57 -6.81
N ASP A 504 -81.75 -62.05 -7.56
CA ASP A 504 -81.52 -60.92 -8.47
C ASP A 504 -81.25 -59.63 -7.70
N ALA A 505 -81.97 -59.37 -6.60
CA ALA A 505 -81.66 -58.27 -5.68
C ALA A 505 -80.29 -58.42 -4.98
N ILE A 506 -79.79 -59.65 -4.80
CA ILE A 506 -78.41 -59.90 -4.34
C ILE A 506 -77.42 -59.53 -5.45
N LYS A 507 -77.62 -60.00 -6.69
CA LYS A 507 -76.75 -59.64 -7.84
C LYS A 507 -76.69 -58.13 -8.08
N GLU A 508 -77.82 -57.43 -7.96
CA GLU A 508 -77.88 -55.96 -8.05
C GLU A 508 -77.05 -55.29 -6.94
N ARG A 509 -77.13 -55.81 -5.70
CA ARG A 509 -76.34 -55.32 -4.57
C ARG A 509 -74.86 -55.65 -4.69
N GLU A 510 -74.50 -56.81 -5.25
CA GLU A 510 -73.12 -57.21 -5.53
C GLU A 510 -72.52 -56.34 -6.66
N ALA A 511 -73.27 -56.09 -7.74
CA ALA A 511 -72.87 -55.16 -8.79
C ALA A 511 -72.73 -53.72 -8.26
N ALA A 512 -73.66 -53.26 -7.42
CA ALA A 512 -73.55 -51.98 -6.75
C ALA A 512 -72.32 -51.92 -5.83
N ALA A 513 -72.08 -52.94 -5.02
CA ALA A 513 -70.90 -53.04 -4.14
C ALA A 513 -69.58 -53.05 -4.92
N ALA A 514 -69.49 -53.78 -6.04
CA ALA A 514 -68.33 -53.77 -6.92
C ALA A 514 -68.11 -52.38 -7.56
N SER A 515 -69.18 -51.70 -8.00
CA SER A 515 -69.09 -50.33 -8.53
C SER A 515 -68.64 -49.32 -7.46
N LEU A 516 -69.04 -49.52 -6.20
CA LEU A 516 -68.62 -48.71 -5.07
C LEU A 516 -67.17 -49.00 -4.67
N GLN A 517 -66.74 -50.27 -4.68
CA GLN A 517 -65.33 -50.65 -4.44
C GLN A 517 -64.41 -50.06 -5.51
N LEU A 518 -64.79 -50.14 -6.79
CA LEU A 518 -64.06 -49.48 -7.88
C LEU A 518 -64.01 -47.96 -7.67
N ARG A 519 -65.12 -47.34 -7.27
CA ARG A 519 -65.17 -45.90 -6.96
C ARG A 519 -64.33 -45.52 -5.73
N VAL A 520 -64.16 -46.42 -4.75
CA VAL A 520 -63.25 -46.24 -3.62
C VAL A 520 -61.80 -46.31 -4.08
N SER A 521 -61.39 -47.30 -4.87
CA SER A 521 -60.01 -47.38 -5.37
C SER A 521 -59.66 -46.23 -6.33
N ASP A 522 -60.62 -45.75 -7.12
CA ASP A 522 -60.52 -44.50 -7.90
C ASP A 522 -60.27 -43.27 -7.01
N VAL A 523 -60.91 -43.19 -5.84
CA VAL A 523 -60.72 -42.09 -4.89
C VAL A 523 -59.42 -42.24 -4.10
N GLU A 524 -59.01 -43.45 -3.75
CA GLU A 524 -57.75 -43.74 -3.06
C GLU A 524 -56.54 -43.46 -3.94
N THR A 525 -56.58 -43.86 -5.22
CA THR A 525 -55.52 -43.54 -6.19
C THR A 525 -55.43 -42.04 -6.44
N ARG A 526 -56.55 -41.33 -6.61
CA ARG A 526 -56.59 -39.85 -6.68
C ARG A 526 -56.05 -39.19 -5.40
N ARG A 527 -56.38 -39.72 -4.21
CA ARG A 527 -55.83 -39.24 -2.93
C ARG A 527 -54.32 -39.43 -2.87
N GLN A 528 -53.81 -40.57 -3.33
CA GLN A 528 -52.37 -40.86 -3.34
C GLN A 528 -51.61 -39.98 -4.35
N GLN A 529 -52.21 -39.68 -5.50
CA GLN A 529 -51.69 -38.70 -6.47
C GLN A 529 -51.67 -37.29 -5.85
N GLN A 530 -52.76 -36.85 -5.22
CA GLN A 530 -52.83 -35.55 -4.53
C GLN A 530 -51.83 -35.45 -3.38
N GLN A 531 -51.60 -36.52 -2.62
CA GLN A 531 -50.59 -36.54 -1.56
C GLN A 531 -49.17 -36.43 -2.14
N THR A 532 -48.87 -37.18 -3.21
CA THR A 532 -47.57 -37.08 -3.92
C THR A 532 -47.34 -35.67 -4.47
N LEU A 533 -48.38 -35.03 -5.04
CA LEU A 533 -48.32 -33.64 -5.51
C LEU A 533 -48.14 -32.64 -4.36
N TYR A 534 -48.81 -32.85 -3.22
CA TYR A 534 -48.65 -32.00 -2.03
C TYR A 534 -47.24 -32.11 -1.44
N ASP A 535 -46.69 -33.32 -1.31
CA ASP A 535 -45.35 -33.53 -0.79
C ASP A 535 -44.27 -33.02 -1.77
N ALA A 536 -44.50 -33.08 -3.09
CA ALA A 536 -43.66 -32.41 -4.09
C ALA A 536 -43.70 -30.87 -3.94
N VAL A 537 -44.90 -30.25 -3.92
CA VAL A 537 -45.05 -28.79 -3.71
C VAL A 537 -44.46 -28.36 -2.36
N ARG A 538 -44.51 -29.21 -1.33
CA ARG A 538 -43.89 -28.97 -0.03
C ARG A 538 -42.36 -29.05 -0.09
N ALA A 539 -41.81 -29.97 -0.86
CA ALA A 539 -40.37 -30.05 -1.14
C ALA A 539 -39.89 -28.82 -1.92
N ASP A 540 -40.59 -28.44 -2.99
CA ASP A 540 -40.32 -27.23 -3.78
C ASP A 540 -40.39 -25.97 -2.92
N ARG A 541 -41.44 -25.82 -2.09
CA ARG A 541 -41.56 -24.69 -1.15
C ARG A 541 -40.35 -24.61 -0.21
N ASN A 542 -39.88 -25.74 0.30
CA ASN A 542 -38.72 -25.79 1.19
C ASN A 542 -37.41 -25.49 0.43
N LEU A 543 -37.26 -25.95 -0.81
CA LEU A 543 -36.14 -25.66 -1.70
C LEU A 543 -36.07 -24.17 -2.06
N TYR A 544 -37.19 -23.57 -2.47
CA TYR A 544 -37.28 -22.12 -2.70
C TYR A 544 -37.08 -21.30 -1.41
N SER A 545 -37.55 -21.79 -0.26
CA SER A 545 -37.27 -21.15 1.05
C SER A 545 -35.77 -21.16 1.36
N LYS A 546 -35.07 -22.27 1.04
CA LYS A 546 -33.62 -22.35 1.19
C LYS A 546 -32.90 -21.42 0.21
N HIS A 547 -33.26 -21.44 -1.07
CA HIS A 547 -32.68 -20.53 -2.08
C HIS A 547 -32.90 -19.05 -1.72
N LEU A 548 -34.04 -18.70 -1.11
CA LEU A 548 -34.29 -17.35 -0.61
C LEU A 548 -33.33 -16.97 0.53
N ILE A 549 -33.05 -17.89 1.46
CA ILE A 549 -32.08 -17.68 2.56
C ILE A 549 -30.64 -17.59 1.99
N ASP A 550 -30.28 -18.49 1.08
CA ASP A 550 -28.96 -18.52 0.44
C ASP A 550 -28.70 -17.19 -0.31
N VAL A 551 -29.68 -16.69 -1.10
CA VAL A 551 -29.61 -15.39 -1.80
C VAL A 551 -29.66 -14.20 -0.83
N GLN A 552 -30.39 -14.28 0.28
CA GLN A 552 -30.37 -13.23 1.32
C GLN A 552 -28.98 -13.12 1.97
N ALA A 553 -28.30 -14.26 2.21
CA ALA A 553 -26.94 -14.28 2.73
C ALA A 553 -25.93 -13.69 1.71
N GLU A 554 -26.07 -13.99 0.42
CA GLU A 554 -25.27 -13.36 -0.64
C GLU A 554 -25.50 -11.84 -0.70
N VAL A 555 -26.75 -11.38 -0.62
CA VAL A 555 -27.08 -9.94 -0.58
C VAL A 555 -26.51 -9.26 0.66
N GLU A 556 -26.51 -9.92 1.82
CA GLU A 556 -25.81 -9.43 3.01
C GLU A 556 -24.30 -9.38 2.82
N GLU A 557 -23.69 -10.40 2.22
CA GLU A 557 -22.24 -10.41 2.00
C GLU A 557 -21.85 -9.30 1.02
N MET A 558 -22.60 -9.11 -0.07
CA MET A 558 -22.39 -8.02 -1.02
C MET A 558 -22.60 -6.64 -0.38
N ARG A 559 -23.54 -6.49 0.57
CA ARG A 559 -23.67 -5.26 1.40
C ARG A 559 -22.46 -5.05 2.33
N ARG A 560 -21.87 -6.11 2.88
CA ARG A 560 -20.64 -6.02 3.70
C ARG A 560 -19.44 -5.65 2.82
N ARG A 561 -19.26 -6.29 1.66
CA ARG A 561 -18.24 -5.95 0.65
C ARG A 561 -18.38 -4.50 0.16
N PHE A 562 -19.59 -4.03 -0.11
CA PHE A 562 -19.86 -2.64 -0.48
C PHE A 562 -19.46 -1.66 0.61
N LYS A 563 -19.77 -1.93 1.89
CA LYS A 563 -19.33 -1.09 3.02
C LYS A 563 -17.80 -1.01 3.14
N ILE A 564 -17.10 -2.14 2.94
CA ILE A 564 -15.62 -2.18 2.94
C ILE A 564 -15.07 -1.35 1.78
N MET A 565 -15.58 -1.56 0.56
CA MET A 565 -15.17 -0.82 -0.63
C MET A 565 -15.44 0.69 -0.52
N HIS A 566 -16.58 1.07 0.06
CA HIS A 566 -16.90 2.47 0.33
C HIS A 566 -15.93 3.08 1.34
N HIS A 567 -15.60 2.38 2.43
CA HIS A 567 -14.60 2.86 3.39
C HIS A 567 -13.20 2.98 2.77
N GLN A 568 -12.81 2.06 1.88
CA GLN A 568 -11.58 2.16 1.08
C GLN A 568 -11.61 3.39 0.13
N ILE A 569 -12.76 3.70 -0.47
CA ILE A 569 -12.93 4.90 -1.31
C ILE A 569 -12.79 6.18 -0.48
N GLU A 570 -13.35 6.25 0.73
CA GLU A 570 -13.16 7.42 1.60
C GLU A 570 -11.72 7.53 2.12
N GLN A 571 -11.07 6.43 2.51
CA GLN A 571 -9.63 6.41 2.84
C GLN A 571 -8.76 6.93 1.67
N LEU A 572 -9.03 6.48 0.45
CA LEU A 572 -8.31 6.93 -0.74
C LEU A 572 -8.56 8.41 -1.07
N LYS A 573 -9.77 8.93 -0.83
CA LYS A 573 -10.07 10.38 -0.92
C LYS A 573 -9.32 11.17 0.14
N GLU A 574 -9.28 10.69 1.39
CA GLU A 574 -8.53 11.33 2.48
C GLU A 574 -7.03 11.35 2.18
N GLU A 575 -6.48 10.27 1.63
CA GLU A 575 -5.10 10.20 1.13
C GLU A 575 -4.84 11.18 -0.02
N VAL A 576 -5.74 11.27 -1.01
CA VAL A 576 -5.63 12.23 -2.11
C VAL A 576 -5.65 13.64 -1.56
N HIS A 577 -6.60 14.01 -0.71
CA HIS A 577 -6.65 15.33 -0.09
C HIS A 577 -5.47 15.62 0.84
N ALA A 578 -4.84 14.60 1.44
CA ALA A 578 -3.59 14.77 2.18
C ALA A 578 -2.41 15.06 1.24
N LYS A 579 -2.34 14.37 0.10
CA LYS A 579 -1.34 14.59 -0.96
C LYS A 579 -1.53 15.94 -1.64
N ASP A 580 -2.77 16.35 -1.93
CA ASP A 580 -3.11 17.69 -2.45
C ASP A 580 -2.62 18.80 -1.51
N ARG A 581 -2.91 18.67 -0.20
CA ARG A 581 -2.41 19.60 0.83
C ARG A 581 -0.88 19.59 0.96
N GLY A 582 -0.23 18.46 0.67
CA GLY A 582 1.22 18.35 0.56
C GLY A 582 1.76 19.13 -0.64
N LEU A 583 1.24 18.84 -1.85
CA LEU A 583 1.63 19.50 -3.10
C LEU A 583 1.44 21.02 -3.06
N VAL A 584 0.37 21.51 -2.41
CA VAL A 584 0.15 22.96 -2.22
C VAL A 584 1.21 23.57 -1.30
N ARG A 585 1.67 22.88 -0.25
CA ARG A 585 2.76 23.35 0.62
C ARG A 585 4.09 23.36 -0.14
N GLU A 586 4.45 22.24 -0.75
CA GLU A 586 5.64 22.11 -1.60
C GLU A 586 5.70 23.20 -2.67
N HIS A 587 4.57 23.56 -3.29
CA HIS A 587 4.49 24.68 -4.25
C HIS A 587 4.77 26.04 -3.59
N PHE A 588 4.25 26.32 -2.39
CA PHE A 588 4.55 27.57 -1.68
C PHE A 588 5.99 27.64 -1.16
N ASP A 589 6.53 26.51 -0.69
CA ASP A 589 7.91 26.40 -0.21
C ASP A 589 8.91 26.47 -1.39
N HIS A 590 8.59 25.89 -2.55
CA HIS A 590 9.33 26.07 -3.80
C HIS A 590 9.31 27.54 -4.26
N LEU A 591 8.13 28.18 -4.30
CA LEU A 591 7.99 29.59 -4.68
C LEU A 591 8.74 30.55 -3.71
N LYS A 592 8.89 30.15 -2.45
CA LYS A 592 9.71 30.85 -1.46
C LYS A 592 11.20 30.62 -1.71
N ALA A 593 11.61 29.39 -1.97
CA ALA A 593 12.99 29.04 -2.31
C ALA A 593 13.45 29.66 -3.64
N GLU A 594 12.57 29.78 -4.63
CA GLU A 594 12.83 30.51 -5.88
C GLU A 594 13.15 31.97 -5.61
N LYS A 595 12.34 32.67 -4.81
CA LYS A 595 12.58 34.07 -4.44
C LYS A 595 13.83 34.27 -3.57
N GLU A 596 14.12 33.32 -2.69
CA GLU A 596 15.37 33.32 -1.92
C GLU A 596 16.59 33.08 -2.83
N ASN A 597 16.45 32.28 -3.88
CA ASN A 597 17.48 32.03 -4.89
C ASN A 597 17.65 33.24 -5.84
N GLU A 598 16.57 33.89 -6.27
CA GLU A 598 16.61 35.18 -7.00
C GLU A 598 17.35 36.25 -6.18
N LEU A 599 16.97 36.44 -4.90
CA LEU A 599 17.63 37.38 -3.99
C LEU A 599 19.12 37.05 -3.77
N VAL A 600 19.47 35.77 -3.63
CA VAL A 600 20.88 35.32 -3.51
C VAL A 600 21.63 35.53 -4.83
N GLN A 601 21.00 35.41 -5.99
CA GLN A 601 21.61 35.72 -7.29
C GLN A 601 21.86 37.22 -7.47
N GLU A 602 20.92 38.08 -7.06
CA GLU A 602 21.11 39.54 -7.02
C GLU A 602 22.27 39.93 -6.07
N GLN A 603 22.29 39.38 -4.86
CA GLN A 603 23.38 39.60 -3.90
C GLN A 603 24.74 39.10 -4.45
N LEU A 604 24.75 37.93 -5.09
CA LEU A 604 25.96 37.37 -5.70
C LEU A 604 26.44 38.19 -6.90
N ALA A 605 25.53 38.80 -7.68
CA ALA A 605 25.87 39.72 -8.75
C ALA A 605 26.51 41.01 -8.19
N ALA A 606 25.89 41.64 -7.20
CA ALA A 606 26.42 42.83 -6.54
C ALA A 606 27.78 42.58 -5.86
N GLN A 607 27.98 41.42 -5.23
CA GLN A 607 29.26 41.03 -4.64
C GLN A 607 30.34 40.76 -5.70
N LYS A 608 29.98 40.18 -6.85
CA LYS A 608 30.90 40.03 -7.99
C LYS A 608 31.30 41.37 -8.59
N GLU A 609 30.36 42.30 -8.74
CA GLU A 609 30.63 43.65 -9.24
C GLU A 609 31.52 44.45 -8.27
N SER A 610 31.23 44.41 -6.97
CA SER A 610 32.07 45.00 -5.93
C SER A 610 33.47 44.36 -5.88
N SER A 611 33.59 43.05 -6.10
CA SER A 611 34.88 42.36 -6.18
C SER A 611 35.64 42.70 -7.46
N ALA A 612 34.96 42.89 -8.59
CA ALA A 612 35.58 43.32 -9.84
C ALA A 612 36.15 44.74 -9.71
N ALA A 613 35.36 45.68 -9.19
CA ALA A 613 35.82 47.04 -8.91
C ALA A 613 36.98 47.07 -7.89
N GLY A 614 36.93 46.21 -6.85
CA GLY A 614 38.03 46.04 -5.91
C GLY A 614 39.32 45.52 -6.57
N ASN A 615 39.21 44.50 -7.43
CA ASN A 615 40.34 43.95 -8.18
C ASN A 615 40.92 44.96 -9.19
N GLU A 616 40.08 45.77 -9.83
CA GLU A 616 40.53 46.82 -10.73
C GLU A 616 41.27 47.94 -9.97
N ALA A 617 40.77 48.35 -8.80
CA ALA A 617 41.46 49.29 -7.92
C ALA A 617 42.81 48.74 -7.41
N VAL A 618 42.89 47.44 -7.10
CA VAL A 618 44.16 46.77 -6.76
C VAL A 618 45.11 46.77 -7.95
N ALA A 619 44.66 46.42 -9.16
CA ALA A 619 45.50 46.43 -10.36
C ALA A 619 46.00 47.85 -10.73
N GLN A 620 45.19 48.89 -10.49
CA GLN A 620 45.62 50.29 -10.62
C GLN A 620 46.70 50.63 -9.58
N ALA A 621 46.50 50.26 -8.31
CA ALA A 621 47.48 50.48 -7.24
C ALA A 621 48.80 49.71 -7.45
N GLU A 622 48.75 48.46 -7.94
CA GLU A 622 49.94 47.70 -8.36
C GLU A 622 50.68 48.40 -9.50
N GLY A 623 49.95 48.91 -10.49
CA GLY A 623 50.52 49.73 -11.57
C GLY A 623 51.18 51.02 -11.08
N GLU A 624 50.64 51.66 -10.05
CA GLU A 624 51.27 52.82 -9.39
C GLU A 624 52.50 52.42 -8.56
N ILE A 625 52.45 51.31 -7.82
CA ILE A 625 53.60 50.76 -7.08
C ILE A 625 54.77 50.45 -8.01
N VAL A 626 54.51 49.90 -9.20
CA VAL A 626 55.55 49.67 -10.23
C VAL A 626 56.15 51.00 -10.71
N ARG A 627 55.32 51.97 -11.13
CA ARG A 627 55.79 53.30 -11.56
C ARG A 627 56.61 54.04 -10.50
N LEU A 628 56.18 53.96 -9.24
CA LEU A 628 56.90 54.54 -8.10
C LEU A 628 58.21 53.80 -7.83
N SER A 629 58.23 52.46 -7.97
CA SER A 629 59.45 51.66 -7.85
C SER A 629 60.47 51.99 -8.94
N ASP A 630 60.03 52.16 -10.18
CA ASP A 630 60.87 52.59 -11.30
C ASP A 630 61.43 54.01 -11.07
N SER A 631 60.58 54.95 -10.63
CA SER A 631 61.01 56.30 -10.27
C SER A 631 62.00 56.33 -9.10
N ILE A 632 61.84 55.44 -8.11
CA ILE A 632 62.81 55.25 -7.02
C ILE A 632 64.11 54.65 -7.55
N ASN A 633 64.07 53.69 -8.48
CA ASN A 633 65.26 53.08 -9.10
C ASN A 633 66.05 54.09 -9.94
N ASP A 634 65.38 54.99 -10.68
CA ASP A 634 66.02 56.08 -11.41
C ASP A 634 66.64 57.11 -10.46
N ALA A 635 65.91 57.52 -9.41
CA ALA A 635 66.43 58.43 -8.39
C ALA A 635 67.61 57.81 -7.60
N GLU A 636 67.56 56.52 -7.31
CA GLU A 636 68.68 55.71 -6.79
C GLU A 636 69.87 55.75 -7.74
N GLY A 637 69.64 55.52 -9.04
CA GLY A 637 70.67 55.55 -10.09
C GLY A 637 71.37 56.90 -10.18
N GLU A 638 70.59 57.98 -10.18
CA GLU A 638 71.10 59.36 -10.26
C GLU A 638 71.83 59.76 -8.97
N ARG A 639 71.30 59.42 -7.79
CA ARG A 639 71.98 59.55 -6.49
C ARG A 639 73.33 58.81 -6.47
N ARG A 640 73.41 57.63 -7.10
CA ARG A 640 74.65 56.85 -7.24
C ARG A 640 75.64 57.49 -8.24
N ARG A 641 75.18 58.24 -9.25
CA ARG A 641 76.05 59.04 -10.15
C ARG A 641 76.61 60.26 -9.42
N GLN A 642 75.74 61.11 -8.87
CA GLN A 642 76.11 62.32 -8.14
C GLN A 642 77.07 62.02 -6.98
N LYS A 643 76.90 60.88 -6.28
CA LYS A 643 77.87 60.43 -5.27
C LYS A 643 79.25 60.13 -5.87
N LYS A 644 79.34 59.42 -7.00
CA LYS A 644 80.64 59.12 -7.66
C LYS A 644 81.35 60.40 -8.12
N GLU A 645 80.59 61.39 -8.58
CA GLU A 645 81.10 62.71 -8.97
C GLU A 645 81.58 63.50 -7.74
N SER A 646 80.79 63.55 -6.66
CA SER A 646 81.22 64.15 -5.38
C SER A 646 82.46 63.47 -4.80
N ASP A 647 82.55 62.14 -4.87
CA ASP A 647 83.73 61.38 -4.46
C ASP A 647 84.92 61.59 -5.42
N ALA A 648 84.71 61.95 -6.69
CA ALA A 648 85.77 62.37 -7.62
C ALA A 648 86.29 63.77 -7.28
N VAL A 649 85.40 64.76 -7.11
CA VAL A 649 85.74 66.12 -6.69
C VAL A 649 86.45 66.12 -5.34
N ARG A 650 86.07 65.24 -4.40
CA ARG A 650 86.80 65.11 -3.13
C ARG A 650 88.23 64.61 -3.32
N ARG A 651 88.46 63.62 -4.20
CA ARG A 651 89.82 63.15 -4.54
C ARG A 651 90.64 64.24 -5.24
N GLU A 652 90.03 65.06 -6.08
CA GLU A 652 90.68 66.23 -6.67
C GLU A 652 91.05 67.28 -5.61
N GLN A 653 90.14 67.56 -4.65
CA GLN A 653 90.42 68.43 -3.50
C GLN A 653 91.52 67.87 -2.58
N GLU A 654 91.56 66.55 -2.34
CA GLU A 654 92.62 65.88 -1.58
C GLU A 654 93.97 65.99 -2.31
N ILE A 655 94.00 65.75 -3.63
CA ILE A 655 95.21 65.91 -4.46
C ILE A 655 95.69 67.36 -4.44
N LEU A 656 94.80 68.33 -4.70
CA LEU A 656 95.12 69.77 -4.65
C LEU A 656 95.57 70.20 -3.25
N GLY A 657 94.95 69.68 -2.20
CA GLY A 657 95.36 69.89 -0.80
C GLY A 657 96.79 69.42 -0.55
N THR A 658 97.15 68.20 -0.97
CA THR A 658 98.54 67.73 -0.85
C THR A 658 99.54 68.51 -1.71
N GLN A 659 99.12 69.03 -2.87
CA GLN A 659 99.95 69.90 -3.69
C GLN A 659 100.18 71.27 -3.03
N LEU A 660 99.13 71.91 -2.50
CA LEU A 660 99.21 73.17 -1.77
C LEU A 660 100.06 73.04 -0.50
N LEU A 661 99.95 71.92 0.23
CA LEU A 661 100.76 71.65 1.40
C LEU A 661 102.25 71.53 1.02
N ARG A 662 102.59 70.75 -0.03
CA ARG A 662 103.96 70.69 -0.56
C ARG A 662 104.49 72.05 -1.03
N ARG A 663 103.67 72.88 -1.69
CA ARG A 663 104.06 74.26 -2.07
C ARG A 663 104.28 75.14 -0.84
N THR A 664 103.53 74.93 0.24
CA THR A 664 103.74 75.62 1.51
C THR A 664 105.06 75.19 2.16
N ASP A 665 105.37 73.89 2.16
CA ASP A 665 106.64 73.35 2.64
C ASP A 665 107.84 73.89 1.82
N GLU A 666 107.71 73.95 0.48
CA GLU A 666 108.70 74.59 -0.40
C GLU A 666 108.92 76.07 -0.06
N ILE A 667 107.84 76.82 0.20
CA ILE A 667 107.90 78.24 0.57
C ILE A 667 108.54 78.44 1.94
N THR A 668 108.19 77.63 2.95
CA THR A 668 108.84 77.71 4.29
C THR A 668 110.33 77.38 4.21
N LEU A 669 110.71 76.34 3.46
CA LEU A 669 112.12 76.00 3.21
C LEU A 669 112.88 77.12 2.47
N VAL A 670 112.22 77.88 1.60
CA VAL A 670 112.81 79.07 0.97
C VAL A 670 112.97 80.21 1.98
N TYR A 671 111.99 80.48 2.84
CA TYR A 671 112.12 81.49 3.90
C TYR A 671 113.21 81.12 4.93
N GLU A 672 113.36 79.84 5.29
CA GLU A 672 114.47 79.38 6.13
C GLU A 672 115.84 79.59 5.47
N LYS A 673 115.96 79.26 4.17
CA LYS A 673 117.18 79.54 3.40
C LYS A 673 117.52 81.02 3.33
N ILE A 674 116.53 81.88 3.09
CA ILE A 674 116.71 83.35 3.10
C ILE A 674 117.20 83.79 4.48
N ARG A 675 116.53 83.39 5.56
CA ARG A 675 116.92 83.73 6.94
C ARG A 675 118.33 83.25 7.32
N ILE A 676 118.77 82.10 6.81
CA ILE A 676 120.13 81.59 6.99
C ILE A 676 121.13 82.45 6.18
N CYS A 677 120.82 82.81 4.94
CA CYS A 677 121.61 83.72 4.13
C CYS A 677 121.74 85.11 4.77
N ASP A 678 120.65 85.70 5.25
CA ASP A 678 120.65 86.99 5.95
C ASP A 678 121.55 86.93 7.19
N SER A 679 121.44 85.88 8.01
CA SER A 679 122.31 85.70 9.18
C SER A 679 123.78 85.39 8.84
N MET A 680 124.08 84.96 7.61
CA MET A 680 125.45 84.87 7.10
C MET A 680 125.96 86.22 6.59
N LEU A 681 125.09 87.01 5.95
CA LEU A 681 125.39 88.38 5.50
C LEU A 681 125.64 89.31 6.70
N GLU A 682 124.80 89.27 7.73
CA GLU A 682 125.01 90.03 8.98
C GLU A 682 126.38 89.73 9.62
N LYS A 683 126.78 88.45 9.67
CA LYS A 683 128.09 88.03 10.18
C LYS A 683 129.22 88.50 9.26
N GLY A 684 129.03 88.39 7.94
CA GLY A 684 129.95 88.91 6.93
C GLY A 684 130.18 90.41 7.06
N GLU A 685 129.11 91.18 7.24
CA GLU A 685 129.18 92.62 7.52
C GLU A 685 129.88 92.93 8.84
N GLN A 686 129.61 92.18 9.91
CA GLN A 686 130.29 92.37 11.20
C GLN A 686 131.79 92.10 11.07
N HIS A 687 132.20 91.03 10.38
CA HIS A 687 133.61 90.75 10.10
C HIS A 687 134.26 91.81 9.21
N TYR A 688 133.56 92.29 8.18
CA TYR A 688 134.05 93.34 7.29
C TYR A 688 134.21 94.69 8.02
N ARG A 689 133.25 95.07 8.85
CA ARG A 689 133.33 96.29 9.70
C ARG A 689 134.48 96.19 10.71
N ALA A 690 134.72 95.01 11.29
CA ALA A 690 135.86 94.78 12.18
C ALA A 690 137.21 94.93 11.44
N GLN A 691 137.34 94.36 10.24
CA GLN A 691 138.53 94.52 9.40
C GLN A 691 138.73 95.97 8.92
N SER A 692 137.64 96.70 8.62
CA SER A 692 137.74 98.14 8.30
C SER A 692 138.26 98.94 9.50
N ALA A 693 137.73 98.68 10.71
CA ALA A 693 138.19 99.35 11.93
C ALA A 693 139.66 99.02 12.25
N GLU A 694 140.12 97.79 12.00
CA GLU A 694 141.54 97.42 12.11
C GLU A 694 142.41 98.16 11.08
N VAL A 695 141.94 98.31 9.84
CA VAL A 695 142.61 99.13 8.81
C VAL A 695 142.66 100.61 9.18
N ASP A 696 141.61 101.15 9.79
CA ASP A 696 141.54 102.55 10.21
C ASP A 696 142.41 102.84 11.45
N GLU A 697 142.50 101.91 12.40
CA GLU A 697 143.47 101.94 13.50
C GLU A 697 144.91 101.89 12.97
N LEU A 698 145.22 100.99 12.02
CA LEU A 698 146.54 100.92 11.38
C LEU A 698 146.88 102.22 10.61
N ARG A 699 145.91 102.88 9.98
CA ARG A 699 146.08 104.21 9.36
C ARG A 699 146.43 105.25 10.43
N GLY A 700 145.68 105.30 11.54
CA GLY A 700 145.97 106.20 12.67
C GLY A 700 147.37 105.99 13.27
N GLN A 701 147.82 104.74 13.38
CA GLN A 701 149.19 104.42 13.83
C GLN A 701 150.27 104.90 12.83
N ILE A 702 150.01 104.83 11.53
CA ILE A 702 150.89 105.38 10.48
C ILE A 702 150.94 106.92 10.57
N GLU A 703 149.80 107.61 10.70
CA GLU A 703 149.75 109.06 10.87
C GLU A 703 150.48 109.51 12.14
N ALA A 704 150.29 108.80 13.26
CA ALA A 704 151.02 109.04 14.50
C ALA A 704 152.54 108.77 14.39
N ALA A 705 152.97 107.87 13.49
CA ALA A 705 154.40 107.68 13.18
C ALA A 705 154.95 108.82 12.30
N GLN A 706 154.19 109.27 11.30
CA GLN A 706 154.56 110.40 10.44
C GLN A 706 154.64 111.71 11.21
N GLY A 707 153.71 111.99 12.14
CA GLY A 707 153.76 113.16 13.01
C GLY A 707 155.01 113.19 13.91
N ARG A 708 155.42 112.03 14.45
CA ARG A 708 156.68 111.89 15.21
C ARG A 708 157.92 112.16 14.35
N LEU A 709 157.93 111.69 13.10
CA LEU A 709 159.00 111.98 12.14
C LEU A 709 159.07 113.47 11.76
N ALA A 710 157.93 114.13 11.55
CA ALA A 710 157.87 115.57 11.27
C ALA A 710 158.41 116.41 12.43
N GLY A 711 158.05 116.05 13.67
CA GLY A 711 158.60 116.67 14.89
C GLY A 711 160.12 116.57 14.97
N LEU A 712 160.67 115.36 14.76
CA LEU A 712 162.13 115.13 14.72
C LEU A 712 162.81 115.89 13.57
N GLY A 713 162.16 115.99 12.41
CA GLY A 713 162.63 116.79 11.28
C GLY A 713 162.81 118.26 11.61
N SER A 714 161.88 118.87 12.38
CA SER A 714 161.99 120.27 12.81
C SER A 714 163.24 120.51 13.68
N SER A 715 163.52 119.62 14.64
CA SER A 715 164.71 119.67 15.50
C SER A 715 166.01 119.65 14.69
N MET A 716 166.06 118.84 13.62
CA MET A 716 167.21 118.76 12.72
C MET A 716 167.52 120.10 12.02
N THR A 717 166.51 120.94 11.74
CA THR A 717 166.73 122.27 11.13
C THR A 717 167.38 123.27 12.09
N THR A 718 167.07 123.21 13.38
CA THR A 718 167.78 123.98 14.41
C THR A 718 169.25 123.56 14.53
N VAL A 719 169.53 122.26 14.43
CA VAL A 719 170.91 121.72 14.46
C VAL A 719 171.70 122.14 13.23
N THR A 720 171.11 122.17 12.03
CA THR A 720 171.81 122.64 10.82
C THR A 720 172.05 124.15 10.83
N ARG A 721 171.18 124.98 11.41
CA ARG A 721 171.46 126.43 11.58
C ARG A 721 172.71 126.66 12.44
N MET A 722 172.79 126.03 13.61
CA MET A 722 173.97 126.18 14.49
C MET A 722 175.26 125.67 13.84
N ARG A 723 175.19 124.63 12.99
CA ARG A 723 176.34 124.19 12.18
C ARG A 723 176.78 125.23 11.15
N GLY A 724 175.86 125.98 10.55
CA GLY A 724 176.18 127.05 9.59
C GLY A 724 177.05 128.16 10.20
N GLU A 725 176.67 128.65 11.37
CA GLU A 725 177.41 129.67 12.14
C GLU A 725 178.83 129.17 12.51
N ILE A 726 178.95 127.90 12.90
CA ILE A 726 180.26 127.24 13.15
C ILE A 726 181.10 127.17 11.87
N TYR A 727 180.52 126.78 10.73
CA TYR A 727 181.27 126.68 9.47
C TYR A 727 181.82 128.02 8.97
N GLN A 728 181.16 129.14 9.29
CA GLN A 728 181.61 130.46 8.86
C GLN A 728 182.89 130.87 9.61
N LEU A 729 182.89 130.75 10.95
CA LEU A 729 184.08 130.97 11.79
C LEU A 729 185.21 129.95 11.48
N GLN A 730 184.86 128.71 11.18
CA GLN A 730 185.84 127.70 10.76
C GLN A 730 186.44 128.01 9.38
N ARG A 731 185.72 128.66 8.46
CA ARG A 731 186.19 128.98 7.10
C ARG A 731 187.27 130.06 7.09
N GLU A 732 187.12 131.08 7.93
CA GLU A 732 188.13 132.13 8.13
C GLU A 732 189.42 131.53 8.73
N LEU A 733 189.29 130.72 9.78
CA LEU A 733 190.41 129.97 10.37
C LEU A 733 191.02 128.96 9.39
N LEU A 734 190.22 128.40 8.46
CA LEU A 734 190.69 127.48 7.43
C LEU A 734 191.50 128.19 6.33
N GLN A 735 191.21 129.43 5.96
CA GLN A 735 191.98 130.11 4.90
C GLN A 735 193.44 130.38 5.29
N GLU A 736 193.73 130.63 6.57
CA GLU A 736 195.12 130.66 7.05
C GLU A 736 195.72 129.26 7.22
N ARG A 737 194.90 128.24 7.53
CA ARG A 737 195.37 126.85 7.64
C ARG A 737 195.57 126.14 6.30
N THR A 738 194.85 126.48 5.23
CA THR A 738 195.02 125.84 3.91
C THR A 738 196.33 126.24 3.24
N LYS A 739 196.88 127.43 3.54
CA LYS A 739 198.27 127.80 3.17
C LYS A 739 199.29 126.82 3.77
N LEU A 740 199.04 126.29 4.96
CA LEU A 740 199.90 125.31 5.64
C LEU A 740 199.57 123.85 5.28
N ARG A 741 198.32 123.55 4.90
CA ARG A 741 197.83 122.17 4.72
C ARG A 741 197.78 121.67 3.27
N ALA A 742 197.96 122.56 2.29
CA ALA A 742 198.29 122.16 0.92
C ALA A 742 199.65 121.43 0.81
N LEU A 743 200.45 121.44 1.89
CA LEU A 743 201.72 120.73 2.04
C LEU A 743 201.57 119.32 2.65
N THR A 744 200.35 118.81 2.92
CA THR A 744 200.16 117.55 3.69
C THR A 744 199.01 116.64 3.19
N GLU A 745 199.07 116.22 1.91
CA GLU A 745 198.91 114.80 1.46
C GLU A 745 197.58 114.02 1.78
N GLU A 746 197.38 112.71 1.48
CA GLU A 746 197.21 112.06 0.15
C GLU A 746 196.48 110.63 0.17
N LEU A 747 195.62 110.20 1.15
CA LEU A 747 195.24 108.75 1.40
C LEU A 747 193.74 108.30 1.83
N GLU A 748 193.15 107.16 1.31
CA GLU A 748 192.25 106.00 1.89
C GLU A 748 190.62 105.71 1.77
N TYR A 749 190.02 104.41 1.82
CA TYR A 749 188.57 103.87 1.42
C TYR A 749 187.85 102.46 1.97
N PRO A 750 186.51 102.01 1.69
CA PRO A 750 185.63 100.84 2.31
C PRO A 750 184.54 99.84 1.52
N MET A 751 183.73 98.82 2.09
CA MET A 751 182.71 97.78 1.43
C MET A 751 181.55 96.88 2.24
N ASN A 752 180.58 96.00 1.68
CA ASN A 752 179.33 95.22 2.31
C ASN A 752 178.63 93.85 1.67
N VAL A 753 177.65 93.00 2.27
CA VAL A 753 176.84 91.73 1.72
C VAL A 753 175.58 90.97 2.51
N HIS A 754 174.72 89.95 2.00
CA HIS A 754 173.56 89.07 2.69
C HIS A 754 172.70 87.87 1.93
N ARG A 755 171.92 86.81 2.51
CA ARG A 755 170.92 85.72 1.86
C ARG A 755 170.16 84.44 2.63
N TRP A 756 168.90 83.87 2.27
CA TRP A 756 168.24 82.40 2.23
C TRP A 756 166.92 81.70 2.97
N ARG A 757 166.39 80.42 2.65
CA ARG A 757 165.01 79.67 3.01
C ARG A 757 164.75 78.04 2.80
N LYS A 758 163.72 77.26 3.39
CA LYS A 758 163.16 75.81 3.04
C LYS A 758 161.65 75.26 3.42
N LEU A 759 161.27 73.90 3.57
CA LEU A 759 159.89 73.13 3.55
C LEU A 759 159.76 71.56 4.03
N GLU A 760 158.56 70.85 4.31
CA GLU A 760 158.13 69.32 4.31
C GLU A 760 156.60 68.97 4.80
N SER A 761 155.83 67.79 5.03
CA SER A 761 155.69 66.23 4.91
C SER A 761 154.21 65.54 5.19
N SER A 762 153.86 64.17 5.26
CA SER A 762 152.45 63.46 5.41
C SER A 762 152.25 61.88 5.78
N ASP A 763 151.01 61.23 6.01
CA ASP A 763 150.67 59.77 6.56
C ASP A 763 149.22 58.99 6.29
N PRO A 764 148.83 57.67 6.72
CA PRO A 764 147.64 56.73 6.29
C PRO A 764 146.72 55.77 7.28
N GLU A 765 145.66 54.92 6.87
CA GLU A 765 144.73 53.99 7.74
C GLU A 765 143.79 52.77 7.22
N THR A 766 143.60 52.39 5.93
CA THR A 766 142.27 51.85 5.41
C THR A 766 141.82 50.35 5.42
N TYR A 767 142.57 49.32 5.86
CA TYR A 767 142.22 47.90 5.55
C TYR A 767 141.09 47.25 6.39
N GLU A 768 140.96 47.59 7.67
CA GLU A 768 140.04 46.88 8.59
C GLU A 768 138.55 47.07 8.29
N LEU A 769 138.18 48.22 7.70
CA LEU A 769 136.80 48.54 7.35
C LEU A 769 136.19 47.52 6.37
N VAL A 770 137.00 46.98 5.45
CA VAL A 770 136.55 46.10 4.37
C VAL A 770 136.06 44.75 4.90
N GLN A 771 136.72 44.19 5.93
CA GLN A 771 136.32 42.90 6.50
C GLN A 771 134.98 42.97 7.26
N LYS A 772 134.68 44.09 7.93
CA LYS A 772 133.39 44.32 8.62
C LYS A 772 132.20 44.29 7.67
N ILE A 773 132.34 44.82 6.46
CA ILE A 773 131.27 44.89 5.46
C ILE A 773 130.80 43.48 5.05
N HIS A 774 131.73 42.56 4.81
CA HIS A 774 131.41 41.20 4.34
C HIS A 774 130.64 40.35 5.36
N ILE A 775 130.90 40.52 6.66
CA ILE A 775 130.19 39.81 7.73
C ILE A 775 128.74 40.31 7.86
N LEU A 776 128.52 41.62 7.71
CA LEU A 776 127.19 42.22 7.75
C LEU A 776 126.33 41.80 6.54
N GLN A 777 126.95 41.66 5.36
CA GLN A 777 126.24 41.24 4.14
C GLN A 777 125.65 39.82 4.25
N LYS A 778 126.38 38.83 4.77
CA LYS A 778 125.81 37.48 4.98
C LYS A 778 124.60 37.50 5.92
N ARG A 779 124.73 38.17 7.06
CA ARG A 779 123.69 38.22 8.10
C ARG A 779 122.40 38.92 7.65
N LEU A 780 122.46 39.69 6.56
CA LEU A 780 121.30 40.31 5.91
C LEU A 780 120.54 39.32 5.01
N VAL A 781 121.26 38.40 4.34
CA VAL A 781 120.66 37.36 3.48
C VAL A 781 119.90 36.35 4.33
N ASP A 782 120.51 35.83 5.40
CA ASP A 782 119.88 34.88 6.34
C ASP A 782 118.52 35.40 6.87
N LYS A 783 118.39 36.73 7.05
CA LYS A 783 117.16 37.37 7.51
C LYS A 783 116.18 37.77 6.41
N ALA A 784 116.60 37.83 5.14
CA ALA A 784 115.66 37.95 4.02
C ALA A 784 114.92 36.63 3.78
N GLU A 785 115.64 35.50 3.87
CA GLU A 785 115.07 34.15 3.71
C GLU A 785 114.06 33.84 4.83
N GLU A 786 114.40 34.15 6.09
CA GLU A 786 113.51 33.94 7.27
C GLU A 786 112.25 34.83 7.29
N VAL A 787 112.16 35.82 6.39
CA VAL A 787 110.95 36.63 6.14
C VAL A 787 110.12 36.00 5.02
N ALA A 788 110.76 35.62 3.90
CA ALA A 788 110.07 34.96 2.78
C ALA A 788 109.36 33.66 3.18
N GLU A 789 109.94 32.87 4.09
CA GLU A 789 109.27 31.68 4.64
C GLU A 789 108.00 32.02 5.45
N LYS A 790 107.98 33.15 6.16
CA LYS A 790 106.83 33.58 6.97
C LYS A 790 105.72 34.17 6.11
N ASP A 791 106.06 34.93 5.07
CA ASP A 791 105.09 35.43 4.09
C ASP A 791 104.40 34.27 3.34
N LEU A 792 105.15 33.20 3.03
CA LEU A 792 104.59 31.97 2.46
C LEU A 792 103.60 31.28 3.42
N GLN A 793 103.91 31.24 4.73
CA GLN A 793 103.00 30.68 5.75
C GLN A 793 101.73 31.55 5.94
N ILE A 794 101.85 32.88 5.84
CA ILE A 794 100.71 33.80 5.89
C ILE A 794 99.79 33.55 4.69
N HIS A 795 100.32 33.51 3.46
CA HIS A 795 99.53 33.21 2.26
C HIS A 795 98.84 31.84 2.28
N GLN A 796 99.42 30.82 2.93
CA GLN A 796 98.74 29.53 3.13
C GLN A 796 97.57 29.64 4.11
N LYS A 797 97.72 30.40 5.20
CA LYS A 797 96.63 30.63 6.17
C LYS A 797 95.52 31.52 5.62
N ASP A 798 95.84 32.52 4.80
CA ASP A 798 94.84 33.35 4.13
C ASP A 798 93.98 32.55 3.15
N LYS A 799 94.54 31.57 2.43
CA LYS A 799 93.77 30.64 1.59
C LYS A 799 92.78 29.83 2.44
N LEU A 800 93.29 29.14 3.47
CA LEU A 800 92.46 28.34 4.39
C LEU A 800 91.36 29.17 5.08
N TYR A 801 91.66 30.42 5.46
CA TYR A 801 90.69 31.34 6.05
C TYR A 801 89.59 31.74 5.05
N ASN A 802 89.94 32.05 3.80
CA ASN A 802 88.96 32.37 2.76
C ASN A 802 88.13 31.14 2.34
N GLU A 803 88.72 29.95 2.33
CA GLU A 803 88.01 28.68 2.10
C GLU A 803 87.02 28.36 3.22
N LEU A 804 87.41 28.51 4.49
CA LEU A 804 86.48 28.39 5.63
C LEU A 804 85.36 29.45 5.56
N LYS A 805 85.70 30.69 5.19
CA LYS A 805 84.73 31.79 5.06
C LYS A 805 83.72 31.55 3.94
N ALA A 806 84.17 30.96 2.82
CA ALA A 806 83.30 30.54 1.73
C ALA A 806 82.39 29.35 2.13
N LEU A 807 82.88 28.44 2.98
CA LEU A 807 82.07 27.34 3.54
C LEU A 807 81.03 27.83 4.56
N LEU A 808 81.39 28.73 5.48
CA LEU A 808 80.44 29.34 6.41
C LEU A 808 79.35 30.14 5.69
N ALA A 809 79.72 30.92 4.67
CA ALA A 809 78.77 31.67 3.83
C ALA A 809 77.82 30.76 3.01
N ARG A 810 78.06 29.44 2.99
CA ARG A 810 77.25 28.43 2.31
C ARG A 810 76.36 27.62 3.25
N GLN A 811 76.47 27.80 4.57
CA GLN A 811 75.58 27.17 5.54
C GLN A 811 74.34 28.06 5.77
N PRO A 812 73.11 27.52 5.68
CA PRO A 812 71.91 28.28 6.00
C PRO A 812 71.90 28.64 7.50
N GLY A 813 71.67 29.92 7.81
CA GLY A 813 71.60 30.39 9.19
C GLY A 813 70.48 29.72 10.01
N PRO A 814 70.53 29.79 11.35
CA PRO A 814 69.57 29.10 12.23
C PRO A 814 68.12 29.50 11.97
N GLU A 815 67.86 30.74 11.52
CA GLU A 815 66.53 31.21 11.10
C GLU A 815 66.04 30.48 9.84
N VAL A 816 66.91 30.28 8.84
CA VAL A 816 66.60 29.55 7.61
C VAL A 816 66.39 28.06 7.91
N ALA A 817 67.15 27.48 8.84
CA ALA A 817 66.90 26.11 9.32
C ALA A 817 65.56 25.98 10.07
N GLY A 818 65.17 27.01 10.85
CA GLY A 818 63.85 27.12 11.46
C GLY A 818 62.72 27.20 10.44
N GLN A 819 62.86 28.08 9.44
CA GLN A 819 61.92 28.20 8.33
C GLN A 819 61.81 26.89 7.54
N LEU A 820 62.92 26.21 7.25
CA LEU A 820 62.93 24.92 6.56
C LEU A 820 62.12 23.85 7.33
N ARG A 821 62.22 23.84 8.66
CA ARG A 821 61.43 22.94 9.52
C ARG A 821 59.94 23.26 9.48
N VAL A 822 59.55 24.54 9.50
CA VAL A 822 58.15 24.97 9.34
C VAL A 822 57.62 24.60 7.96
N TYR A 823 58.41 24.84 6.90
CA TYR A 823 58.03 24.44 5.54
C TYR A 823 57.87 22.92 5.42
N GLN A 824 58.77 22.11 5.99
CA GLN A 824 58.64 20.65 6.04
C GLN A 824 57.38 20.19 6.79
N GLN A 825 57.00 20.85 7.89
CA GLN A 825 55.75 20.57 8.60
C GLN A 825 54.53 20.91 7.73
N SER A 826 54.49 22.11 7.13
CA SER A 826 53.41 22.52 6.23
C SER A 826 53.30 21.65 4.97
N LEU A 827 54.43 21.13 4.47
CA LEU A 827 54.47 20.19 3.35
C LEU A 827 53.87 18.84 3.76
N GLY A 828 54.26 18.30 4.92
CA GLY A 828 53.68 17.05 5.46
C GLY A 828 52.21 17.18 5.86
N GLU A 829 51.70 18.38 6.14
CA GLU A 829 50.26 18.66 6.30
C GLU A 829 49.55 18.71 4.95
N ARG A 830 50.12 19.41 3.95
CA ARG A 830 49.61 19.44 2.56
C ARG A 830 49.64 18.07 1.90
N GLU A 831 50.61 17.21 2.21
CA GLU A 831 50.67 15.82 1.75
C GLU A 831 49.59 14.95 2.38
N ARG A 832 49.29 15.13 3.69
CA ARG A 832 48.14 14.47 4.34
C ARG A 832 46.81 14.93 3.74
N GLN A 833 46.64 16.24 3.52
CA GLN A 833 45.46 16.81 2.84
C GLN A 833 45.33 16.27 1.41
N MET A 834 46.43 16.18 0.64
CA MET A 834 46.43 15.52 -0.67
C MET A 834 46.13 14.01 -0.58
N SER A 835 46.55 13.32 0.48
CA SER A 835 46.24 11.90 0.68
C SER A 835 44.75 11.69 0.97
N GLN A 836 44.15 12.56 1.81
CA GLN A 836 42.71 12.60 2.07
C GLN A 836 41.93 12.89 0.78
N MET A 837 42.24 13.99 0.08
CA MET A 837 41.62 14.33 -1.21
C MET A 837 41.82 13.24 -2.29
N LYS A 838 42.95 12.50 -2.28
CA LYS A 838 43.14 11.32 -3.16
C LYS A 838 42.25 10.15 -2.76
N SER A 839 42.02 9.92 -1.47
CA SER A 839 41.08 8.88 -1.01
C SER A 839 39.62 9.24 -1.29
N GLU A 840 39.25 10.52 -1.16
CA GLU A 840 37.96 11.07 -1.55
C GLU A 840 37.75 10.97 -3.07
N LEU A 841 38.72 11.42 -3.88
CA LEU A 841 38.70 11.24 -5.34
C LEU A 841 38.60 9.77 -5.74
N SER A 842 39.29 8.86 -5.05
CA SER A 842 39.17 7.41 -5.26
C SER A 842 37.75 6.92 -4.99
N HIS A 843 37.13 7.39 -3.89
CA HIS A 843 35.75 7.05 -3.54
C HIS A 843 34.74 7.59 -4.57
N PHE A 844 34.88 8.84 -4.99
CA PHE A 844 34.07 9.41 -6.09
C PHE A 844 34.32 8.68 -7.43
N HIS A 845 35.53 8.17 -7.68
CA HIS A 845 35.80 7.36 -8.87
C HIS A 845 35.12 5.99 -8.80
N THR A 846 35.04 5.36 -7.62
CA THR A 846 34.25 4.13 -7.43
C THR A 846 32.75 4.38 -7.58
N GLN A 847 32.20 5.43 -6.98
CA GLN A 847 30.79 5.82 -7.18
C GLN A 847 30.49 6.11 -8.66
N ALA A 848 31.37 6.83 -9.37
CA ALA A 848 31.22 7.11 -10.79
C ALA A 848 31.35 5.85 -11.68
N ALA A 849 32.05 4.80 -11.22
CA ALA A 849 32.07 3.49 -11.88
C ALA A 849 30.78 2.70 -11.61
N GLU A 850 30.29 2.71 -10.37
CA GLU A 850 29.02 2.11 -9.97
C GLU A 850 27.85 2.72 -10.74
N TYR A 851 27.72 4.05 -10.78
CA TYR A 851 26.69 4.72 -11.59
C TYR A 851 26.81 4.43 -13.09
N LYS A 852 28.02 4.26 -13.64
CA LYS A 852 28.21 3.81 -15.03
C LYS A 852 27.73 2.35 -15.24
N HIS A 853 27.95 1.47 -14.27
CA HIS A 853 27.41 0.11 -14.29
C HIS A 853 25.88 0.09 -14.17
N GLU A 854 25.29 0.94 -13.32
CA GLU A 854 23.85 1.08 -13.18
C GLU A 854 23.19 1.67 -14.43
N MET A 855 23.73 2.75 -15.00
CA MET A 855 23.29 3.26 -16.31
C MET A 855 23.46 2.21 -17.41
N GLY A 856 24.52 1.40 -17.35
CA GLY A 856 24.71 0.26 -18.25
C GLY A 856 23.68 -0.86 -18.08
N ARG A 857 23.22 -1.11 -16.85
CA ARG A 857 22.15 -2.06 -16.51
C ARG A 857 20.78 -1.54 -16.95
N LEU A 858 20.40 -0.34 -16.52
CA LEU A 858 19.16 0.34 -16.95
C LEU A 858 19.10 0.51 -18.47
N GLY A 859 20.25 0.78 -19.11
CA GLY A 859 20.40 0.85 -20.56
C GLY A 859 20.34 -0.52 -21.28
N LYS A 860 20.46 -1.65 -20.58
CA LYS A 860 20.08 -2.98 -21.09
C LYS A 860 18.59 -3.23 -20.87
N GLU A 861 18.10 -3.04 -19.65
CA GLU A 861 16.68 -3.24 -19.30
C GLU A 861 15.74 -2.41 -20.18
N LEU A 862 16.09 -1.15 -20.48
CA LEU A 862 15.35 -0.28 -21.41
C LEU A 862 15.40 -0.78 -22.88
N ARG A 863 16.49 -1.44 -23.29
CA ARG A 863 16.56 -2.09 -24.62
C ARG A 863 15.72 -3.36 -24.64
N ASP A 864 15.74 -4.17 -23.59
CA ASP A 864 14.96 -5.40 -23.50
C ASP A 864 13.45 -5.10 -23.44
N VAL A 865 13.05 -4.02 -22.74
CA VAL A 865 11.67 -3.49 -22.76
C VAL A 865 11.30 -2.96 -24.14
N LYS A 866 12.18 -2.21 -24.82
CA LYS A 866 11.94 -1.77 -26.21
C LYS A 866 11.81 -2.95 -27.18
N MET A 867 12.65 -3.98 -27.05
CA MET A 867 12.57 -5.20 -27.86
C MET A 867 11.24 -5.93 -27.63
N LYS A 868 10.86 -6.18 -26.37
CA LYS A 868 9.55 -6.77 -26.02
C LYS A 868 8.38 -5.96 -26.57
N TYR A 869 8.43 -4.64 -26.46
CA TYR A 869 7.42 -3.74 -27.03
C TYR A 869 7.35 -3.80 -28.57
N PHE A 870 8.49 -3.83 -29.27
CA PHE A 870 8.52 -3.97 -30.72
C PHE A 870 8.09 -5.36 -31.20
N GLU A 871 8.43 -6.43 -30.47
CA GLU A 871 7.94 -7.79 -30.73
C GLU A 871 6.43 -7.91 -30.51
N GLN A 872 5.92 -7.34 -29.43
CA GLN A 872 4.49 -7.31 -29.13
C GLN A 872 3.74 -6.50 -30.20
N LYS A 873 4.24 -5.30 -30.54
CA LYS A 873 3.70 -4.50 -31.65
C LYS A 873 3.78 -5.21 -33.01
N LYS A 874 4.78 -6.09 -33.24
CA LYS A 874 4.85 -6.97 -34.42
C LYS A 874 3.79 -8.07 -34.40
N LYS A 875 3.55 -8.70 -33.24
CA LYS A 875 2.50 -9.70 -33.03
C LYS A 875 1.12 -9.07 -33.24
N ASP A 876 0.86 -7.92 -32.63
CA ASP A 876 -0.36 -7.13 -32.85
C ASP A 876 -0.58 -6.79 -34.33
N LEU A 877 0.48 -6.46 -35.08
CA LEU A 877 0.39 -6.20 -36.52
C LEU A 877 0.05 -7.47 -37.31
N ALA A 878 0.74 -8.57 -37.04
CA ALA A 878 0.55 -9.86 -37.70
C ALA A 878 -0.84 -10.47 -37.40
N GLU A 879 -1.37 -10.28 -36.19
CA GLU A 879 -2.75 -10.65 -35.85
C GLU A 879 -3.77 -9.77 -36.58
N ARG A 880 -3.53 -8.45 -36.69
CA ARG A 880 -4.38 -7.56 -37.48
C ARG A 880 -4.34 -7.88 -38.98
N GLU A 881 -3.21 -8.32 -39.49
CA GLU A 881 -3.05 -8.76 -40.88
C GLU A 881 -3.73 -10.13 -41.12
N ARG A 882 -3.63 -11.08 -40.18
CA ARG A 882 -4.42 -12.33 -40.21
C ARG A 882 -5.93 -12.06 -40.18
N ILE A 883 -6.41 -11.26 -39.23
CA ILE A 883 -7.83 -10.90 -39.09
C ILE A 883 -8.33 -10.13 -40.33
N ARG A 884 -7.45 -9.41 -41.05
CA ARG A 884 -7.77 -8.77 -42.33
C ARG A 884 -7.81 -9.78 -43.49
N ALA A 885 -6.91 -10.76 -43.53
CA ALA A 885 -6.90 -11.83 -44.53
C ALA A 885 -8.10 -12.78 -44.38
N GLU A 886 -8.44 -13.18 -43.14
CA GLU A 886 -9.60 -14.02 -42.81
C GLU A 886 -10.96 -13.33 -43.05
N ARG A 887 -10.97 -12.03 -43.38
CA ARG A 887 -12.17 -11.24 -43.68
C ARG A 887 -12.25 -10.75 -45.13
N ALA A 888 -11.34 -11.17 -46.01
CA ALA A 888 -11.37 -10.81 -47.42
C ALA A 888 -12.31 -11.73 -48.23
N PRO A 889 -13.35 -11.22 -48.92
CA PRO A 889 -14.10 -12.01 -49.90
C PRO A 889 -13.24 -12.28 -51.14
N ALA A 890 -13.54 -13.38 -51.84
CA ALA A 890 -12.70 -13.94 -52.92
C ALA A 890 -12.77 -13.19 -54.27
N ALA A 891 -12.55 -11.87 -54.25
CA ALA A 891 -12.68 -11.00 -55.43
C ALA A 891 -11.48 -10.05 -55.71
N GLU A 892 -10.51 -9.90 -54.80
CA GLU A 892 -9.40 -8.93 -54.94
C GLU A 892 -7.99 -9.55 -55.01
N THR A 893 -7.85 -10.86 -55.24
CA THR A 893 -6.56 -11.55 -55.40
C THR A 893 -5.86 -11.28 -56.75
N LEU A 894 -6.13 -10.14 -57.39
CA LEU A 894 -5.61 -9.71 -58.70
C LEU A 894 -5.07 -8.26 -58.70
N ALA A 895 -5.05 -7.58 -57.55
CA ALA A 895 -4.67 -6.17 -57.43
C ALA A 895 -3.34 -5.92 -56.68
N LEU A 896 -2.55 -6.96 -56.36
CA LEU A 896 -1.35 -6.83 -55.52
C LEU A 896 -0.02 -6.71 -56.28
N GLU A 897 0.05 -7.06 -57.57
CA GLU A 897 1.30 -6.95 -58.36
C GLU A 897 1.49 -5.57 -59.00
N ALA A 898 0.45 -4.73 -59.04
CA ALA A 898 0.41 -3.44 -59.74
C ALA A 898 0.70 -2.20 -58.85
N ARG A 899 1.48 -2.35 -57.76
CA ARG A 899 1.80 -1.25 -56.82
C ARG A 899 3.28 -1.07 -56.47
N SER A 900 4.19 -1.65 -57.25
CA SER A 900 5.64 -1.46 -57.12
C SER A 900 6.17 -0.14 -57.70
N THR A 901 5.34 0.64 -58.39
CA THR A 901 5.77 1.85 -59.13
C THR A 901 4.78 3.01 -59.05
N LEU A 902 4.97 3.93 -58.09
CA LEU A 902 4.95 5.38 -58.37
C LEU A 902 5.58 6.21 -57.25
N THR A 903 6.20 7.33 -57.64
CA THR A 903 6.79 8.33 -56.74
C THR A 903 5.74 9.27 -56.13
N ARG A 904 5.98 9.75 -54.90
CA ARG A 904 5.26 10.94 -54.39
C ARG A 904 6.07 11.79 -53.40
N PHE A 905 6.79 12.74 -54.00
CA PHE A 905 7.01 14.14 -53.60
C PHE A 905 7.41 14.56 -52.16
N THR A 906 8.19 15.64 -52.09
CA THR A 906 8.78 16.25 -50.89
C THR A 906 7.90 17.34 -50.29
N GLY A 907 8.18 17.76 -49.03
CA GLY A 907 7.55 18.94 -48.44
C GLY A 907 8.08 19.30 -47.05
N GLY A 908 8.94 20.32 -46.97
CA GLY A 908 9.45 20.89 -45.71
C GLY A 908 10.62 20.10 -45.07
N GLY A 909 11.81 20.66 -44.81
CA GLY A 909 12.35 21.95 -45.24
C GLY A 909 13.07 22.73 -44.13
N PHE A 910 14.31 22.35 -43.81
CA PHE A 910 15.32 23.26 -43.22
C PHE A 910 16.73 22.77 -43.57
N ASN A 911 17.70 23.69 -43.67
CA ASN A 911 19.05 23.42 -44.18
C ASN A 911 19.99 22.82 -43.12
N LEU A 912 20.78 21.83 -43.53
CA LEU A 912 22.18 21.70 -43.11
C LEU A 912 23.04 21.36 -44.34
N SER A 913 24.10 22.13 -44.56
CA SER A 913 24.96 22.06 -45.75
C SER A 913 26.18 21.16 -45.54
N ALA A 914 26.39 20.24 -46.49
CA ALA A 914 27.66 19.59 -46.89
C ALA A 914 28.69 19.15 -45.83
N PRO A 915 29.22 17.93 -45.98
CA PRO A 915 30.62 17.88 -46.43
C PRO A 915 30.89 16.82 -47.51
N TRP A 916 31.81 17.09 -48.45
CA TRP A 916 32.32 16.05 -49.35
C TRP A 916 33.83 16.21 -49.68
N SER A 917 34.63 15.30 -49.11
CA SER A 917 35.85 14.66 -49.64
C SER A 917 36.92 15.41 -50.47
N ALA A 918 38.13 15.47 -49.88
CA ALA A 918 39.40 14.99 -50.48
C ALA A 918 40.02 15.81 -51.67
N PRO A 919 41.23 15.50 -52.20
CA PRO A 919 42.18 14.44 -51.83
C PRO A 919 43.69 14.80 -51.71
N SER A 920 44.45 13.88 -51.07
CA SER A 920 45.80 13.38 -51.42
C SER A 920 47.08 14.26 -51.57
N HIS A 921 48.15 13.72 -50.95
CA HIS A 921 49.57 13.65 -51.37
C HIS A 921 50.60 14.76 -51.05
N SER A 922 51.76 14.27 -50.57
CA SER A 922 53.10 14.90 -50.42
C SER A 922 53.23 16.12 -49.48
N GLY A 923 54.36 16.34 -48.79
CA GLY A 923 55.52 15.45 -48.57
C GLY A 923 56.84 16.19 -48.29
N ILE A 924 57.77 15.51 -47.59
CA ILE A 924 59.22 15.76 -47.53
C ILE A 924 59.72 16.95 -46.65
N GLN A 925 60.59 16.59 -45.67
CA GLN A 925 61.62 17.41 -44.98
C GLN A 925 61.19 18.50 -43.97
N SER A 926 61.96 18.82 -42.91
CA SER A 926 63.30 18.32 -42.47
C SER A 926 63.54 18.38 -40.93
N SER A 927 64.57 17.63 -40.50
CA SER A 927 65.53 17.78 -39.34
C SER A 927 65.38 18.93 -38.32
N GLN A 928 65.82 18.85 -37.05
CA GLN A 928 66.51 17.82 -36.21
C GLN A 928 66.33 18.30 -34.73
N ALA A 929 66.11 17.48 -33.70
CA ALA A 929 67.05 16.58 -32.97
C ALA A 929 68.14 17.29 -32.13
N GLY A 930 68.28 16.88 -30.85
CA GLY A 930 69.14 17.51 -29.83
C GLY A 930 68.31 18.00 -28.63
N ALA A 931 68.20 17.35 -27.45
CA ALA A 931 69.04 16.36 -26.76
C ALA A 931 70.44 16.90 -26.36
N LEU A 932 70.96 16.67 -25.15
CA LEU A 932 70.47 15.92 -23.97
C LEU A 932 71.25 16.33 -22.71
N SER A 933 70.59 16.53 -21.56
CA SER A 933 71.11 16.27 -20.19
C SER A 933 70.00 16.43 -19.15
#